data_AF-X5PN52-F1
#
_entry.id   AF-X5PN52-F1
#
_cell.length_a   1.000
_cell.length_b   1.000
_cell.length_c   1.000
_cell.angle_alpha   90.00
_cell.angle_beta   90.00
_cell.angle_gamma   90.00
#
_symmetry.space_group_name_H-M   'P 1'
#
loop_
_entity.id
_entity.type
_entity.pdbx_description
1 polymer ?
#
loop_
_entity_poly.entity_id
_entity_poly.type
_entity_poly.pdbx_seq_one_letter_code
_entity_poly.pdbx_strand_id
1 'polypeptide(L)'
;MDSIQSMDRELIQELSRIGIDEAEQVISLAAITHVRPFLSQSLDIKDAELASLLEALREAIPPEASAAAVLPAIRSFALGALEPTSAIAAEIDNAKVELAPSPVELANLPSNVNHVAQMPPIRNQGGRGTCVAFAMTAVHEFHRKMAGTAQDFSEQFLYYETKLIDGHPNDCGTWQIRAAQVLAGKGECRELVWSYNPAGACNQNGEPANARTDGASFKLPTIVLGPKDVNAIKFALAGGATVGFSIPVYDSWYHSAYTRQTGRINMRVGSEPQVGGHAMCFVGYQDDSSAPGGGFFILRNSWDLSWGYQCIYGAGYGTIPYAYISSDGWEAVTATPAKHLPVSDEKTPWAFGGAISTGFRSGGEAGAPSSIVPDPSTSHEGDQVPDILGVLHTIAIPPKIIARINVDPRLPPFDVQWYWTGHAPEYVMLSANHKGYIIYNEHGRNDQSSVIQFTNGTLKPTFDFGGDVRGGAFICKCSINWHRTTDGATGTTPEGEQQFGILGDNPAKATIRGLLPDVQLQVICYKESRFRQFDNVSLPLFGPPAGFGAMQLDTPSPSARQLWDWRQNVAGGVSLYSSKKTEVNQHFKNVYTAYPHAPKLSAEQVRLALYQFYNGGFYWEWDDVAKSWKKYGNFAYADDSMRIEQMVNAGTPPADWN
;
A
#
# COMPACT_ATOMS: atom_id res chain seq x y z
N MET A 1 -1.89 17.50 20.40
CA MET A 1 -1.22 17.64 21.71
C MET A 1 -1.52 18.96 22.41
N ASP A 2 -1.61 20.09 21.70
CA ASP A 2 -1.90 21.42 22.27
C ASP A 2 -3.24 21.57 23.04
N SER A 3 -4.18 20.64 22.83
CA SER A 3 -5.47 20.60 23.52
C SER A 3 -5.40 19.99 24.93
N ILE A 4 -4.26 19.40 25.31
CA ILE A 4 -4.08 18.68 26.57
C ILE A 4 -3.55 19.66 27.62
N GLN A 5 -4.45 20.21 28.44
CA GLN A 5 -4.14 21.27 29.42
C GLN A 5 -3.07 20.89 30.45
N SER A 6 -2.81 19.60 30.66
CA SER A 6 -1.83 19.09 31.62
C SER A 6 -0.42 18.86 31.03
N MET A 7 -0.23 19.03 29.71
CA MET A 7 1.09 18.83 29.08
C MET A 7 1.97 20.07 29.21
N ASP A 8 3.22 19.84 29.62
CA ASP A 8 4.27 20.85 29.62
C ASP A 8 4.58 21.30 28.19
N ARG A 9 4.68 22.61 27.96
CA ARG A 9 5.01 23.18 26.65
C ARG A 9 6.41 22.79 26.20
N GLU A 10 7.37 22.63 27.12
CA GLU A 10 8.72 22.19 26.78
C GLU A 10 8.68 20.77 26.20
N LEU A 11 7.87 19.89 26.78
CA LEU A 11 7.70 18.52 26.30
C LEU A 11 7.02 18.44 24.92
N ILE A 12 6.02 19.29 24.67
CA ILE A 12 5.40 19.41 23.34
C ILE A 12 6.42 19.88 22.30
N GLN A 13 7.29 20.84 22.66
CA GLN A 13 8.34 21.31 21.77
C GLN A 13 9.35 20.21 21.45
N GLU A 14 9.83 19.46 22.43
CA GLU A 14 10.78 18.36 22.21
C GLU A 14 10.18 17.24 21.35
N LEU A 15 8.92 16.87 21.56
CA LEU A 15 8.21 15.93 20.68
C LEU A 15 8.12 16.46 19.24
N SER A 16 7.80 17.75 19.07
CA SER A 16 7.70 18.37 17.75
C SER A 16 9.05 18.37 17.02
N ARG A 17 10.18 18.53 17.73
CA ARG A 17 11.53 18.48 17.13
C ARG A 17 11.84 17.14 16.46
N ILE A 18 11.28 16.05 16.97
CA ILE A 18 11.44 14.70 16.41
C ILE A 18 10.27 14.29 15.50
N GLY A 19 9.40 15.23 15.14
CA GLY A 19 8.29 15.02 14.21
C GLY A 19 7.10 14.28 14.81
N ILE A 20 6.92 14.41 16.13
CA ILE A 20 5.78 13.86 16.85
C ILE A 20 4.86 15.02 17.21
N ASP A 21 3.65 15.00 16.64
CA ASP A 21 2.62 16.04 16.82
C ASP A 21 1.26 15.48 17.28
N GLU A 22 1.10 14.15 17.27
CA GLU A 22 -0.11 13.43 17.67
C GLU A 22 0.09 12.55 18.91
N ALA A 23 -0.98 12.36 19.69
CA ALA A 23 -0.94 11.57 20.92
C ALA A 23 -0.71 10.07 20.62
N GLU A 24 -1.31 9.58 19.54
CA GLU A 24 -1.21 8.23 19.04
C GLU A 24 0.23 7.84 18.69
N GLN A 25 1.04 8.78 18.18
CA GLN A 25 2.46 8.57 17.92
C GLN A 25 3.23 8.29 19.21
N VAL A 26 3.06 9.13 20.23
CA VAL A 26 3.74 8.96 21.53
C VAL A 26 3.33 7.63 22.17
N ILE A 27 2.03 7.31 22.15
CA ILE A 27 1.50 6.06 22.68
C ILE A 27 2.10 4.86 21.94
N SER A 28 2.20 4.94 20.61
CA SER A 28 2.75 3.86 19.79
C SER A 28 4.24 3.64 20.06
N LEU A 29 5.02 4.72 20.13
CA LEU A 29 6.45 4.67 20.45
C LEU A 29 6.71 4.08 21.84
N ALA A 30 5.94 4.51 22.84
CA ALA A 30 6.09 4.02 24.20
C ALA A 30 5.66 2.55 24.37
N ALA A 31 4.85 2.02 23.46
CA ALA A 31 4.46 0.60 23.44
C ALA A 31 5.59 -0.31 22.92
N ILE A 32 6.60 0.24 22.23
CA ILE A 32 7.76 -0.50 21.76
C ILE A 32 8.78 -0.58 22.91
N THR A 33 8.85 -1.73 23.58
CA THR A 33 9.61 -1.94 24.82
C THR A 33 11.08 -1.47 24.75
N HIS A 34 11.75 -1.67 23.62
CA HIS A 34 13.17 -1.29 23.45
C HIS A 34 13.38 0.16 22.96
N VAL A 35 12.34 0.82 22.44
CA VAL A 35 12.39 2.25 22.06
C VAL A 35 12.05 3.14 23.26
N ARG A 36 11.18 2.67 24.17
CA ARG A 36 10.71 3.43 25.33
C ARG A 36 11.82 4.11 26.16
N PRO A 37 12.97 3.49 26.46
CA PRO A 37 14.04 4.17 27.19
C PRO A 37 14.65 5.35 26.42
N PHE A 38 14.77 5.23 25.08
CA PHE A 38 15.24 6.33 24.23
C PHE A 38 14.23 7.46 24.13
N LEU A 39 12.92 7.15 24.18
CA LEU A 39 11.88 8.15 24.28
C LEU A 39 11.98 8.95 25.59
N SER A 40 12.10 8.26 26.74
CA SER A 40 12.33 8.92 28.03
C SER A 40 13.59 9.80 28.01
N GLN A 41 14.69 9.27 27.45
CA GLN A 41 15.95 10.01 27.30
C GLN A 41 15.80 11.25 26.41
N SER A 42 15.12 11.13 25.28
CA SER A 42 14.93 12.23 24.33
C SER A 42 14.06 13.35 24.89
N LEU A 43 13.18 13.02 25.84
CA LEU A 43 12.30 13.99 26.51
C LEU A 43 12.88 14.52 27.83
N ASP A 44 14.04 14.01 28.26
CA ASP A 44 14.65 14.29 29.58
C ASP A 44 13.68 14.06 30.76
N ILE A 45 12.88 12.99 30.70
CA ILE A 45 11.91 12.62 31.75
C ILE A 45 12.18 11.23 32.31
N LYS A 46 11.73 11.01 33.55
CA LYS A 46 11.77 9.70 34.23
C LYS A 46 10.60 8.83 33.79
N ASP A 47 10.72 7.51 34.00
CA ASP A 47 9.68 6.55 33.63
C ASP A 47 8.31 6.81 34.28
N ALA A 48 8.28 7.35 35.51
CA ALA A 48 7.05 7.72 36.19
C ALA A 48 6.36 8.94 35.54
N GLU A 49 7.14 9.89 35.04
CA GLU A 49 6.65 11.06 34.31
C GLU A 49 6.14 10.63 32.93
N LEU A 50 6.87 9.76 32.24
CA LEU A 50 6.41 9.17 30.98
C LEU A 50 5.11 8.37 31.18
N ALA A 51 4.99 7.59 32.26
CA ALA A 51 3.76 6.86 32.56
C ALA A 51 2.57 7.81 32.76
N SER A 52 2.77 8.90 33.50
CA SER A 52 1.74 9.92 33.75
C SER A 52 1.34 10.63 32.45
N LEU A 53 2.30 10.95 31.59
CA LEU A 53 2.05 11.49 30.26
C LEU A 53 1.19 10.52 29.43
N LEU A 54 1.54 9.24 29.39
CA LEU A 54 0.79 8.25 28.62
C LEU A 54 -0.65 8.07 29.12
N GLU A 55 -0.90 8.17 30.42
CA GLU A 55 -2.28 8.18 30.93
C GLU A 55 -3.06 9.39 30.43
N ALA A 56 -2.50 10.61 30.56
CA ALA A 56 -3.13 11.83 30.07
C ALA A 56 -3.40 11.80 28.55
N LEU A 57 -2.47 11.26 27.76
CA LEU A 57 -2.63 11.11 26.32
C LEU A 57 -3.76 10.14 25.97
N ARG A 58 -3.88 9.01 26.69
CA ARG A 58 -4.94 8.01 26.46
C ARG A 58 -6.32 8.52 26.83
N GLU A 59 -6.42 9.38 27.84
CA GLU A 59 -7.68 10.04 28.22
C GLU A 59 -8.09 11.11 27.20
N ALA A 60 -7.13 11.69 26.48
CA ALA A 60 -7.37 12.77 25.52
C ALA A 60 -7.82 12.32 24.13
N ILE A 61 -7.72 11.03 23.81
CA ILE A 61 -8.09 10.47 22.49
C ILE A 61 -9.18 9.38 22.63
N PRO A 62 -9.93 9.08 21.54
CA PRO A 62 -10.91 8.00 21.58
C PRO A 62 -10.26 6.66 21.98
N PRO A 63 -10.93 5.84 22.82
CA PRO A 63 -10.39 4.55 23.27
C PRO A 63 -9.95 3.62 22.13
N GLU A 64 -10.66 3.64 21.01
CA GLU A 64 -10.33 2.88 19.80
C GLU A 64 -9.02 3.33 19.15
N ALA A 65 -8.73 4.63 19.12
CA ALA A 65 -7.48 5.18 18.59
C ALA A 65 -6.29 4.81 19.49
N SER A 66 -6.48 4.90 20.81
CA SER A 66 -5.51 4.46 21.82
C SER A 66 -5.21 2.95 21.69
N ALA A 67 -6.24 2.13 21.53
CA ALA A 67 -6.09 0.69 21.32
C ALA A 67 -5.37 0.36 20.00
N ALA A 68 -5.69 1.08 18.92
CA ALA A 68 -5.02 0.92 17.62
C ALA A 68 -3.54 1.30 17.66
N ALA A 69 -3.17 2.32 18.45
CA ALA A 69 -1.79 2.79 18.57
C ALA A 69 -0.84 1.78 19.23
N VAL A 70 -1.36 0.81 19.99
CA VAL A 70 -0.56 -0.21 20.70
C VAL A 70 -0.64 -1.60 20.08
N LEU A 71 -1.28 -1.74 18.91
CA LEU A 71 -1.36 -3.04 18.23
C LEU A 71 0.06 -3.51 17.86
N PRO A 72 0.45 -4.74 18.22
CA PRO A 72 1.78 -5.24 17.90
C PRO A 72 1.98 -5.26 16.39
N ALA A 73 3.20 -4.98 15.92
CA ALA A 73 3.53 -5.14 14.51
C ALA A 73 3.50 -6.64 14.14
N ILE A 74 2.39 -7.14 13.58
CA ILE A 74 2.17 -8.58 13.28
C ILE A 74 2.96 -9.07 12.03
N ARG A 75 3.76 -8.21 11.37
CA ARG A 75 4.49 -8.58 10.14
C ARG A 75 5.93 -8.09 10.18
N SER A 76 6.87 -8.97 9.82
CA SER A 76 8.25 -8.58 9.50
C SER A 76 8.27 -8.04 8.08
N PHE A 77 8.77 -6.82 7.90
CA PHE A 77 8.93 -6.21 6.59
C PHE A 77 10.40 -6.31 6.18
N ALA A 78 10.68 -6.89 5.01
CA ALA A 78 12.07 -7.11 4.63
C ALA A 78 12.81 -5.78 4.38
N LEU A 79 14.02 -5.69 4.93
CA LEU A 79 14.98 -4.61 4.71
C LEU A 79 16.06 -5.10 3.75
N GLY A 80 16.68 -4.20 2.98
CA GLY A 80 17.61 -4.61 1.92
C GLY A 80 18.46 -3.50 1.31
N ALA A 81 18.39 -2.26 1.81
CA ALA A 81 19.40 -1.27 1.47
C ALA A 81 20.61 -1.49 2.39
N LEU A 82 21.78 -1.67 1.80
CA LEU A 82 23.01 -1.81 2.56
C LEU A 82 23.55 -0.42 2.92
N GLU A 83 24.10 -0.30 4.13
CA GLU A 83 24.81 0.92 4.52
C GLU A 83 25.99 1.16 3.57
N PRO A 84 26.16 2.38 3.02
CA PRO A 84 27.31 2.68 2.17
C PRO A 84 28.64 2.43 2.91
N THR A 85 29.43 1.49 2.41
CA THR A 85 30.83 1.37 2.83
C THR A 85 31.61 2.62 2.42
N SER A 86 32.80 2.87 2.97
CA SER A 86 33.64 4.01 2.56
C SER A 86 33.89 4.04 1.05
N ALA A 87 33.98 2.88 0.40
CA ALA A 87 34.15 2.78 -1.06
C ALA A 87 32.87 3.18 -1.82
N ILE A 88 31.71 2.71 -1.38
CA ILE A 88 30.42 3.08 -1.98
C ILE A 88 30.11 4.57 -1.75
N ALA A 89 30.38 5.09 -0.56
CA ALA A 89 30.22 6.51 -0.25
C ALA A 89 31.10 7.39 -1.16
N ALA A 90 32.37 7.01 -1.34
CA ALA A 90 33.27 7.71 -2.28
C ALA A 90 32.77 7.63 -3.72
N GLU A 91 32.18 6.51 -4.14
CA GLU A 91 31.60 6.36 -5.47
C GLU A 91 30.36 7.25 -5.66
N ILE A 92 29.48 7.32 -4.66
CA ILE A 92 28.35 8.25 -4.63
C ILE A 92 28.84 9.70 -4.73
N ASP A 93 29.85 10.07 -3.95
CA ASP A 93 30.43 11.42 -3.98
C ASP A 93 31.08 11.78 -5.31
N ASN A 94 31.68 10.81 -6.01
CA ASN A 94 32.26 11.02 -7.33
C ASN A 94 31.19 11.08 -8.44
N ALA A 95 30.12 10.31 -8.31
CA ALA A 95 29.05 10.21 -9.29
C ALA A 95 27.98 11.30 -9.14
N LYS A 96 27.84 11.89 -7.95
CA LYS A 96 26.79 12.88 -7.68
C LYS A 96 26.94 14.08 -8.61
N VAL A 97 25.81 14.50 -9.14
CA VAL A 97 25.66 15.75 -9.86
C VAL A 97 25.19 16.79 -8.85
N GLU A 98 25.97 17.84 -8.67
CA GLU A 98 25.54 19.01 -7.91
C GLU A 98 24.53 19.78 -8.75
N LEU A 99 23.25 19.46 -8.56
CA LEU A 99 22.18 20.35 -8.99
C LEU A 99 22.31 21.61 -8.14
N ALA A 100 22.76 22.70 -8.74
CA ALA A 100 22.92 23.99 -8.07
C ALA A 100 21.84 24.97 -8.58
N PRO A 101 20.55 24.77 -8.25
CA PRO A 101 19.53 25.74 -8.59
C PRO A 101 19.84 27.07 -7.93
N SER A 102 19.72 28.15 -8.70
CA SER A 102 19.90 29.50 -8.19
C SER A 102 18.93 29.79 -7.04
N PRO A 103 19.25 30.75 -6.15
CA PRO A 103 18.32 31.16 -5.10
C PRO A 103 16.93 31.56 -5.62
N VAL A 104 16.87 32.09 -6.85
CA VAL A 104 15.61 32.46 -7.52
C VAL A 104 14.82 31.22 -7.93
N GLU A 105 15.48 30.18 -8.44
CA GLU A 105 14.82 28.93 -8.80
C GLU A 105 14.28 28.19 -7.57
N LEU A 106 15.05 28.15 -6.49
CA LEU A 106 14.61 27.59 -5.22
C LEU A 106 13.42 28.34 -4.63
N ALA A 107 13.43 29.68 -4.68
CA ALA A 107 12.32 30.50 -4.22
C ALA A 107 11.04 30.33 -5.08
N ASN A 108 11.19 29.88 -6.32
CA ASN A 108 10.08 29.65 -7.26
C ASN A 108 9.61 28.20 -7.30
N LEU A 109 10.21 27.28 -6.53
CA LEU A 109 9.70 25.93 -6.41
C LEU A 109 8.28 25.96 -5.83
N PRO A 110 7.33 25.15 -6.35
CA PRO A 110 6.02 25.03 -5.73
C PRO A 110 6.18 24.50 -4.31
N SER A 111 5.37 24.97 -3.37
CA SER A 111 5.43 24.50 -1.97
C SER A 111 4.95 23.05 -1.80
N ASN A 112 4.32 22.48 -2.82
CA ASN A 112 3.85 21.10 -2.85
C ASN A 112 3.97 20.51 -4.26
N VAL A 113 4.49 19.30 -4.35
CA VAL A 113 4.50 18.46 -5.55
C VAL A 113 3.98 17.08 -5.15
N ASN A 114 3.03 16.54 -5.91
CA ASN A 114 2.48 15.21 -5.65
C ASN A 114 2.27 14.45 -6.96
N HIS A 115 3.06 13.39 -7.15
CA HIS A 115 3.03 12.51 -8.33
C HIS A 115 2.34 11.16 -8.08
N VAL A 116 1.63 10.98 -6.96
CA VAL A 116 1.00 9.71 -6.58
C VAL A 116 0.06 9.18 -7.66
N ALA A 117 -0.77 10.04 -8.26
CA ALA A 117 -1.73 9.65 -9.29
C ALA A 117 -1.05 9.13 -10.58
N GLN A 118 0.21 9.51 -10.78
CA GLN A 118 1.04 9.13 -11.92
C GLN A 118 1.86 7.88 -11.64
N MET A 119 1.99 7.43 -10.39
CA MET A 119 2.73 6.19 -10.08
C MET A 119 2.01 4.94 -10.60
N PRO A 120 2.76 3.86 -10.90
CA PRO A 120 2.19 2.52 -11.09
C PRO A 120 1.55 1.99 -9.79
N PRO A 121 0.75 0.91 -9.82
CA PRO A 121 0.17 0.31 -8.61
C PRO A 121 1.23 -0.12 -7.59
N ILE A 122 0.96 -0.02 -6.28
CA ILE A 122 1.87 -0.48 -5.21
C ILE A 122 2.24 -1.96 -5.40
N ARG A 123 3.48 -2.31 -5.04
CA ARG A 123 4.01 -3.67 -5.13
C ARG A 123 4.45 -4.20 -3.76
N ASN A 124 4.81 -5.48 -3.73
CA ASN A 124 5.25 -6.19 -2.53
C ASN A 124 6.57 -6.91 -2.78
N GLN A 125 7.63 -6.49 -2.08
CA GLN A 125 8.93 -7.17 -2.13
C GLN A 125 8.92 -8.53 -1.40
N GLY A 126 7.91 -8.81 -0.58
CA GLY A 126 7.80 -10.02 0.21
C GLY A 126 8.89 -10.10 1.29
N GLY A 127 9.37 -11.32 1.56
CA GLY A 127 10.38 -11.59 2.59
C GLY A 127 11.82 -11.33 2.17
N ARG A 128 12.06 -10.69 1.00
CA ARG A 128 13.39 -10.53 0.41
C ARG A 128 13.87 -9.08 0.53
N GLY A 129 15.17 -8.89 0.77
CA GLY A 129 15.83 -7.59 0.81
C GLY A 129 16.04 -6.99 -0.58
N THR A 130 14.98 -6.80 -1.35
CA THR A 130 15.02 -6.32 -2.75
C THR A 130 14.51 -4.89 -2.90
N CYS A 131 14.29 -4.17 -1.81
CA CYS A 131 13.72 -2.81 -1.78
C CYS A 131 14.41 -1.83 -2.75
N VAL A 132 15.73 -1.95 -2.94
CA VAL A 132 16.49 -1.14 -3.90
C VAL A 132 15.98 -1.33 -5.34
N ALA A 133 15.71 -2.56 -5.75
CA ALA A 133 15.17 -2.83 -7.07
C ALA A 133 13.75 -2.26 -7.20
N PHE A 134 12.89 -2.41 -6.19
CA PHE A 134 11.55 -1.83 -6.20
C PHE A 134 11.56 -0.30 -6.30
N ALA A 135 12.42 0.36 -5.53
CA ALA A 135 12.57 1.81 -5.55
C ALA A 135 13.00 2.29 -6.94
N MET A 136 14.03 1.67 -7.52
CA MET A 136 14.58 2.07 -8.81
C MET A 136 13.70 1.67 -10.00
N THR A 137 12.96 0.57 -9.91
CA THR A 137 11.92 0.20 -10.89
C THR A 137 10.81 1.24 -10.89
N ALA A 138 10.36 1.71 -9.72
CA ALA A 138 9.36 2.76 -9.62
C ALA A 138 9.83 4.08 -10.26
N VAL A 139 11.12 4.43 -10.13
CA VAL A 139 11.73 5.58 -10.85
C VAL A 139 11.66 5.37 -12.37
N HIS A 140 12.04 4.18 -12.85
CA HIS A 140 12.05 3.87 -14.27
C HIS A 140 10.65 3.90 -14.90
N GLU A 141 9.68 3.27 -14.25
CA GLU A 141 8.29 3.21 -14.73
C GLU A 141 7.63 4.58 -14.74
N PHE A 142 7.87 5.38 -13.69
CA PHE A 142 7.40 6.75 -13.65
C PHE A 142 7.97 7.55 -14.82
N HIS A 143 9.29 7.52 -15.03
CA HIS A 143 9.94 8.23 -16.14
C HIS A 143 9.34 7.83 -17.49
N ARG A 144 9.17 6.52 -17.73
CA ARG A 144 8.59 5.98 -18.96
C ARG A 144 7.13 6.39 -19.15
N LYS A 145 6.32 6.36 -18.09
CA LYS A 145 4.92 6.80 -18.13
C LYS A 145 4.81 8.29 -18.46
N MET A 146 5.68 9.13 -17.86
CA MET A 146 5.72 10.56 -18.16
C MET A 146 6.21 10.85 -19.58
N ALA A 147 7.03 9.98 -20.17
CA ALA A 147 7.45 10.03 -21.56
C ALA A 147 6.41 9.41 -22.55
N GLY A 148 5.26 8.92 -22.08
CA GLY A 148 4.22 8.32 -22.91
C GLY A 148 4.49 6.88 -23.35
N THR A 149 5.50 6.22 -22.79
CA THR A 149 5.89 4.83 -23.09
C THR A 149 5.78 3.95 -21.85
N ALA A 150 4.65 4.03 -21.14
CA ALA A 150 4.43 3.27 -19.90
C ALA A 150 4.69 1.77 -20.11
N GLN A 151 5.41 1.16 -19.16
CA GLN A 151 5.81 -0.23 -19.19
C GLN A 151 5.87 -0.78 -17.76
N ASP A 152 5.50 -2.05 -17.60
CA ASP A 152 5.66 -2.84 -16.37
C ASP A 152 6.99 -3.59 -16.41
N PHE A 153 7.89 -3.33 -15.47
CA PHE A 153 9.27 -3.82 -15.43
C PHE A 153 9.52 -4.80 -14.29
N SER A 154 10.59 -5.59 -14.45
CA SER A 154 10.97 -6.69 -13.57
C SER A 154 11.95 -6.25 -12.48
N GLU A 155 11.45 -6.11 -11.24
CA GLU A 155 12.33 -5.96 -10.07
C GLU A 155 13.29 -7.14 -9.91
N GLN A 156 12.88 -8.33 -10.34
CA GLN A 156 13.67 -9.55 -10.27
C GLN A 156 14.92 -9.46 -11.12
N PHE A 157 14.77 -8.98 -12.36
CA PHE A 157 15.88 -8.76 -13.28
C PHE A 157 16.80 -7.66 -12.76
N LEU A 158 16.24 -6.51 -12.36
CA LEU A 158 17.04 -5.41 -11.87
C LEU A 158 17.84 -5.82 -10.64
N TYR A 159 17.23 -6.49 -9.67
CA TYR A 159 17.93 -7.00 -8.49
C TYR A 159 19.02 -8.00 -8.88
N TYR A 160 18.73 -8.98 -9.73
CA TYR A 160 19.70 -9.98 -10.15
C TYR A 160 20.93 -9.37 -10.82
N GLU A 161 20.73 -8.49 -11.81
CA GLU A 161 21.84 -7.83 -12.51
C GLU A 161 22.63 -6.90 -11.59
N THR A 162 21.98 -6.34 -10.57
CA THR A 162 22.64 -5.52 -9.54
C THR A 162 23.55 -6.37 -8.66
N LYS A 163 23.10 -7.55 -8.21
CA LYS A 163 23.92 -8.48 -7.42
C LYS A 163 25.15 -9.01 -8.17
N LEU A 164 25.12 -9.03 -9.51
CA LEU A 164 26.29 -9.43 -10.30
C LEU A 164 27.44 -8.40 -10.24
N ILE A 165 27.15 -7.15 -9.89
CA ILE A 165 28.13 -6.05 -9.91
C ILE A 165 28.38 -5.41 -8.55
N ASP A 166 27.63 -5.79 -7.51
CA ASP A 166 27.74 -5.13 -6.21
C ASP A 166 28.89 -5.62 -5.34
N GLY A 167 29.54 -6.73 -5.72
CA GLY A 167 30.65 -7.32 -4.98
C GLY A 167 30.23 -8.17 -3.77
N HIS A 168 28.93 -8.31 -3.52
CA HIS A 168 28.35 -9.02 -2.38
C HIS A 168 27.32 -10.07 -2.81
N PRO A 169 27.67 -11.03 -3.69
CA PRO A 169 26.70 -11.91 -4.36
C PRO A 169 25.92 -12.85 -3.44
N ASN A 170 26.39 -13.05 -2.20
CA ASN A 170 25.77 -13.92 -1.20
C ASN A 170 24.93 -13.14 -0.17
N ASP A 171 25.19 -11.85 0.01
CA ASP A 171 24.46 -11.04 0.99
C ASP A 171 23.13 -10.56 0.43
N CYS A 172 22.08 -10.62 1.24
CA CYS A 172 20.78 -10.08 0.86
C CYS A 172 20.82 -8.54 0.92
N GLY A 173 20.21 -7.88 -0.07
CA GLY A 173 20.30 -6.42 -0.19
C GLY A 173 21.41 -5.95 -1.11
N THR A 174 21.39 -4.66 -1.42
CA THR A 174 22.36 -3.99 -2.29
C THR A 174 22.30 -2.45 -2.13
N TRP A 175 22.92 -1.70 -3.05
CA TRP A 175 22.94 -0.23 -3.08
C TRP A 175 22.23 0.31 -4.33
N GLN A 176 21.54 1.45 -4.21
CA GLN A 176 20.88 2.09 -5.35
C GLN A 176 21.85 2.54 -6.43
N ILE A 177 23.07 2.95 -6.10
CA ILE A 177 24.07 3.32 -7.10
C ILE A 177 24.39 2.15 -8.05
N ARG A 178 24.36 0.91 -7.56
CA ARG A 178 24.54 -0.30 -8.38
C ARG A 178 23.34 -0.54 -9.28
N ALA A 179 22.12 -0.41 -8.76
CA ALA A 179 20.91 -0.49 -9.57
C ALA A 179 20.87 0.61 -10.64
N ALA A 180 21.34 1.82 -10.32
CA ALA A 180 21.46 2.93 -11.26
C ALA A 180 22.42 2.62 -12.43
N GLN A 181 23.54 1.95 -12.14
CA GLN A 181 24.50 1.47 -13.15
C GLN A 181 23.89 0.41 -14.07
N VAL A 182 23.13 -0.53 -13.51
CA VAL A 182 22.41 -1.54 -14.28
C VAL A 182 21.38 -0.89 -15.19
N LEU A 183 20.54 0.00 -14.67
CA LEU A 183 19.54 0.71 -15.46
C LEU A 183 20.15 1.53 -16.60
N ALA A 184 21.26 2.23 -16.35
CA ALA A 184 21.94 3.02 -17.38
C ALA A 184 22.68 2.16 -18.41
N GLY A 185 23.35 1.09 -17.98
CA GLY A 185 24.20 0.28 -18.84
C GLY A 185 23.48 -0.87 -19.55
N LYS A 186 22.63 -1.58 -18.83
CA LYS A 186 21.94 -2.81 -19.26
C LYS A 186 20.43 -2.62 -19.48
N GLY A 187 19.82 -1.68 -18.79
CA GLY A 187 18.37 -1.47 -18.79
C GLY A 187 17.64 -2.45 -17.90
N GLU A 188 16.36 -2.67 -18.17
CA GLU A 188 15.49 -3.49 -17.33
C GLU A 188 14.46 -4.24 -18.18
N CYS A 189 14.35 -5.56 -18.01
CA CYS A 189 13.38 -6.34 -18.77
C CYS A 189 11.96 -6.13 -18.23
N ARG A 190 10.98 -6.43 -19.07
CA ARG A 190 9.56 -6.34 -18.70
C ARG A 190 9.19 -7.40 -17.67
N GLU A 191 8.25 -7.09 -16.79
CA GLU A 191 7.75 -8.03 -15.75
C GLU A 191 7.23 -9.35 -16.34
N LEU A 192 6.67 -9.31 -17.56
CA LEU A 192 6.20 -10.50 -18.27
C LEU A 192 7.33 -11.46 -18.73
N VAL A 193 8.57 -10.96 -18.79
CA VAL A 193 9.74 -11.74 -19.20
C VAL A 193 10.36 -12.43 -18.01
N TRP A 194 10.41 -11.75 -16.86
CA TRP A 194 10.91 -12.33 -15.62
C TRP A 194 10.13 -11.82 -14.42
N SER A 195 9.06 -12.52 -14.05
CA SER A 195 8.19 -12.05 -12.97
C SER A 195 8.87 -12.12 -11.60
N TYR A 196 8.50 -11.18 -10.72
CA TYR A 196 9.03 -11.14 -9.37
C TYR A 196 8.57 -12.32 -8.52
N ASN A 197 9.52 -13.01 -7.88
CA ASN A 197 9.23 -14.08 -6.92
C ASN A 197 9.47 -13.60 -5.47
N PRO A 198 8.42 -13.24 -4.71
CA PRO A 198 8.56 -12.75 -3.33
C PRO A 198 9.02 -13.81 -2.32
N ALA A 199 8.91 -15.10 -2.68
CA ALA A 199 9.28 -16.24 -1.83
C ALA A 199 10.58 -16.93 -2.29
N GLY A 200 11.26 -16.38 -3.30
CA GLY A 200 12.52 -16.91 -3.79
C GLY A 200 13.69 -16.69 -2.82
N ALA A 201 14.82 -17.33 -3.11
CA ALA A 201 16.07 -17.00 -2.46
C ALA A 201 16.37 -15.50 -2.65
N CYS A 202 17.05 -14.88 -1.69
CA CYS A 202 17.34 -13.46 -1.83
C CYS A 202 18.16 -13.21 -3.12
N ASN A 203 19.19 -14.03 -3.35
CA ASN A 203 20.11 -13.95 -4.50
C ASN A 203 20.03 -15.21 -5.39
N GLN A 204 20.73 -15.18 -6.53
CA GLN A 204 21.01 -16.36 -7.36
C GLN A 204 19.76 -17.09 -7.91
N ASN A 205 18.74 -16.33 -8.30
CA ASN A 205 17.44 -16.86 -8.76
C ASN A 205 17.41 -17.41 -10.20
N GLY A 206 18.57 -17.75 -10.79
CA GLY A 206 18.70 -18.07 -12.23
C GLY A 206 18.49 -16.84 -13.12
N GLU A 207 18.50 -16.99 -14.45
CA GLU A 207 18.20 -15.92 -15.43
C GLU A 207 17.48 -16.53 -16.66
N PRO A 208 16.32 -16.01 -17.09
CA PRO A 208 15.71 -16.39 -18.36
C PRO A 208 16.56 -15.93 -19.56
N ALA A 209 16.72 -16.79 -20.57
CA ALA A 209 17.63 -16.57 -21.69
C ALA A 209 17.36 -15.27 -22.50
N ASN A 210 16.11 -14.77 -22.53
CA ASN A 210 15.73 -13.56 -23.26
C ASN A 210 15.71 -12.29 -22.39
N ALA A 211 15.96 -12.37 -21.07
CA ALA A 211 15.80 -11.25 -20.16
C ALA A 211 16.75 -10.09 -20.47
N ARG A 212 18.05 -10.35 -20.64
CA ARG A 212 19.02 -9.29 -21.03
C ARG A 212 18.74 -8.68 -22.39
N THR A 213 18.29 -9.48 -23.36
CA THR A 213 17.98 -8.97 -24.71
C THR A 213 16.77 -8.05 -24.66
N ASP A 214 15.75 -8.40 -23.89
CA ASP A 214 14.59 -7.53 -23.65
C ASP A 214 14.99 -6.26 -22.90
N GLY A 215 15.73 -6.39 -21.79
CA GLY A 215 16.15 -5.26 -20.95
C GLY A 215 17.04 -4.24 -21.66
N ALA A 216 17.87 -4.67 -22.60
CA ALA A 216 18.71 -3.78 -23.41
C ALA A 216 17.92 -2.72 -24.20
N SER A 217 16.62 -2.97 -24.46
CA SER A 217 15.71 -2.03 -25.12
C SER A 217 15.19 -0.92 -24.18
N PHE A 218 15.36 -1.11 -22.87
CA PHE A 218 14.76 -0.25 -21.84
C PHE A 218 15.83 0.27 -20.87
N LYS A 219 16.85 0.93 -21.42
CA LYS A 219 17.83 1.67 -20.61
C LYS A 219 17.20 2.94 -20.04
N LEU A 220 17.69 3.34 -18.88
CA LEU A 220 17.29 4.58 -18.21
C LEU A 220 18.55 5.39 -17.87
N PRO A 221 18.72 6.59 -18.44
CA PRO A 221 19.73 7.53 -17.97
C PRO A 221 19.42 7.94 -16.52
N THR A 222 20.38 7.69 -15.63
CA THR A 222 20.27 7.96 -14.20
C THR A 222 21.20 9.11 -13.78
N ILE A 223 20.76 9.86 -12.78
CA ILE A 223 21.48 10.97 -12.15
C ILE A 223 21.57 10.66 -10.66
N VAL A 224 22.78 10.62 -10.13
CA VAL A 224 23.01 10.51 -8.68
C VAL A 224 22.93 11.92 -8.09
N LEU A 225 22.12 12.11 -7.06
CA LEU A 225 21.96 13.37 -6.35
C LEU A 225 22.75 13.34 -5.03
N GLY A 226 22.99 14.51 -4.44
CA GLY A 226 23.46 14.58 -3.07
C GLY A 226 22.45 13.90 -2.13
N PRO A 227 22.81 12.82 -1.42
CA PRO A 227 21.84 12.01 -0.66
C PRO A 227 21.19 12.77 0.50
N LYS A 228 21.84 13.84 0.97
CA LYS A 228 21.38 14.72 2.05
C LYS A 228 20.93 16.10 1.54
N ASP A 229 20.92 16.31 0.23
CA ASP A 229 20.56 17.59 -0.37
C ASP A 229 19.05 17.65 -0.65
N VAL A 230 18.30 18.14 0.34
CA VAL A 230 16.85 18.32 0.26
C VAL A 230 16.45 19.20 -0.93
N ASN A 231 17.23 20.24 -1.24
CA ASN A 231 16.90 21.18 -2.31
C ASN A 231 17.08 20.54 -3.69
N ALA A 232 18.16 19.79 -3.91
CA ALA A 232 18.37 19.04 -5.15
C ALA A 232 17.24 18.01 -5.38
N ILE A 233 16.81 17.30 -4.32
CA ILE A 233 15.71 16.33 -4.40
C ILE A 233 14.39 17.04 -4.73
N LYS A 234 14.05 18.14 -4.04
CA LYS A 234 12.85 18.95 -4.35
C LYS A 234 12.87 19.45 -5.78
N PHE A 235 14.01 19.94 -6.24
CA PHE A 235 14.18 20.44 -7.60
C PHE A 235 13.93 19.35 -8.65
N ALA A 236 14.44 18.13 -8.45
CA ALA A 236 14.17 16.99 -9.33
C ALA A 236 12.66 16.62 -9.35
N LEU A 237 12.02 16.57 -8.18
CA LEU A 237 10.58 16.28 -8.06
C LEU A 237 9.71 17.33 -8.77
N ALA A 238 10.00 18.62 -8.57
CA ALA A 238 9.32 19.72 -9.24
C ALA A 238 9.57 19.74 -10.76
N GLY A 239 10.72 19.23 -11.20
CA GLY A 239 11.06 19.00 -12.61
C GLY A 239 10.26 17.88 -13.28
N GLY A 240 9.41 17.16 -12.53
CA GLY A 240 8.59 16.07 -13.05
C GLY A 240 9.34 14.74 -13.11
N ALA A 241 10.27 14.50 -12.16
CA ALA A 241 10.88 13.22 -11.92
C ALA A 241 10.44 12.64 -10.56
N THR A 242 10.83 11.39 -10.30
CA THR A 242 10.80 10.75 -8.97
C THR A 242 12.23 10.42 -8.55
N VAL A 243 12.46 10.18 -7.26
CA VAL A 243 13.80 9.96 -6.71
C VAL A 243 13.81 8.69 -5.87
N GLY A 244 14.56 7.68 -6.28
CA GLY A 244 14.85 6.52 -5.44
C GLY A 244 15.80 6.95 -4.33
N PHE A 245 15.55 6.56 -3.09
CA PHE A 245 16.38 6.94 -1.94
C PHE A 245 16.60 5.77 -0.98
N SER A 246 17.74 5.78 -0.28
CA SER A 246 18.10 4.81 0.78
C SER A 246 18.30 5.53 2.11
N ILE A 247 17.83 4.93 3.21
CA ILE A 247 17.97 5.46 4.58
C ILE A 247 18.30 4.35 5.58
N PRO A 248 18.91 4.70 6.74
CA PRO A 248 18.88 3.82 7.90
C PRO A 248 17.44 3.62 8.39
N VAL A 249 17.21 2.51 9.08
CA VAL A 249 15.92 2.15 9.68
C VAL A 249 16.10 2.13 11.19
N TYR A 250 15.14 2.71 11.91
CA TYR A 250 15.11 2.71 13.37
C TYR A 250 13.82 2.09 13.88
N ASP A 251 13.88 1.45 15.05
CA ASP A 251 12.74 0.74 15.64
C ASP A 251 11.55 1.66 15.92
N SER A 252 11.81 2.92 16.30
CA SER A 252 10.77 3.93 16.57
C SER A 252 9.76 4.06 15.44
N TRP A 253 10.17 3.98 14.18
CA TRP A 253 9.22 4.03 13.06
C TRP A 253 8.93 2.64 12.49
N TYR A 254 9.90 1.72 12.52
CA TYR A 254 9.77 0.39 11.92
C TYR A 254 8.78 -0.51 12.67
N HIS A 255 8.77 -0.42 14.00
CA HIS A 255 7.87 -1.19 14.88
C HIS A 255 6.65 -0.40 15.37
N SER A 256 6.52 0.87 14.99
CA SER A 256 5.38 1.71 15.35
C SER A 256 4.10 1.29 14.63
N ALA A 257 3.07 0.98 15.41
CA ALA A 257 1.73 0.73 14.89
C ALA A 257 1.19 1.98 14.20
N TYR A 258 1.49 3.17 14.71
CA TYR A 258 1.08 4.42 14.09
C TYR A 258 1.70 4.58 12.70
N THR A 259 3.02 4.42 12.57
CA THR A 259 3.72 4.54 11.28
C THR A 259 3.23 3.49 10.29
N ARG A 260 2.97 2.26 10.74
CA ARG A 260 2.39 1.21 9.90
C ARG A 260 1.00 1.59 9.37
N GLN A 261 0.20 2.30 10.15
CA GLN A 261 -1.15 2.71 9.77
C GLN A 261 -1.11 3.90 8.81
N THR A 262 -0.39 4.95 9.18
CA THR A 262 -0.46 6.25 8.51
C THR A 262 0.61 6.45 7.45
N GLY A 263 1.68 5.65 7.48
CA GLY A 263 2.87 5.84 6.66
C GLY A 263 3.73 7.04 7.09
N ARG A 264 3.43 7.70 8.22
CA ARG A 264 4.19 8.86 8.72
C ARG A 264 5.44 8.39 9.47
N ILE A 265 6.60 8.47 8.81
CA ILE A 265 7.90 8.14 9.42
C ILE A 265 8.35 9.32 10.30
N ASN A 266 8.65 9.05 11.58
CA ASN A 266 9.21 10.02 12.52
C ASN A 266 10.74 10.10 12.43
N MET A 267 11.34 11.13 13.05
CA MET A 267 12.79 11.18 13.25
C MET A 267 13.24 10.06 14.19
N ARG A 268 14.53 9.71 14.12
CA ARG A 268 15.19 8.86 15.13
C ARG A 268 14.90 9.38 16.55
N VAL A 269 14.50 8.49 17.45
CA VAL A 269 14.24 8.80 18.85
C VAL A 269 15.52 8.62 19.67
N GLY A 270 16.03 9.72 20.23
CA GLY A 270 17.24 9.72 21.05
C GLY A 270 18.44 9.08 20.33
N SER A 271 19.09 8.13 21.01
CA SER A 271 20.24 7.40 20.48
C SER A 271 19.93 5.95 20.10
N GLU A 272 18.69 5.63 19.74
CA GLU A 272 18.30 4.27 19.36
C GLU A 272 19.17 3.70 18.24
N PRO A 273 19.53 2.40 18.28
CA PRO A 273 20.39 1.81 17.27
C PRO A 273 19.67 1.66 15.93
N GLN A 274 20.43 1.68 14.85
CA GLN A 274 19.95 1.29 13.52
C GLN A 274 19.65 -0.21 13.50
N VAL A 275 18.52 -0.60 12.91
CA VAL A 275 18.10 -2.00 12.77
C VAL A 275 18.19 -2.55 11.35
N GLY A 276 18.47 -1.68 10.38
CA GLY A 276 18.76 -2.05 9.01
C GLY A 276 18.75 -0.84 8.09
N GLY A 277 18.60 -1.10 6.79
CA GLY A 277 18.48 -0.08 5.77
C GLY A 277 17.35 -0.38 4.80
N HIS A 278 16.63 0.66 4.39
CA HIS A 278 15.51 0.54 3.46
C HIS A 278 15.64 1.50 2.29
N ALA A 279 15.15 1.07 1.13
CA ALA A 279 15.09 1.89 -0.06
C ALA A 279 13.65 2.05 -0.53
N MET A 280 13.29 3.27 -0.89
CA MET A 280 11.94 3.68 -1.27
C MET A 280 12.02 4.73 -2.39
N CYS A 281 10.88 5.21 -2.89
CA CYS A 281 10.83 6.20 -3.96
C CYS A 281 10.09 7.47 -3.50
N PHE A 282 10.75 8.63 -3.55
CA PHE A 282 10.09 9.92 -3.41
C PHE A 282 9.26 10.22 -4.64
N VAL A 283 7.99 10.54 -4.39
CA VAL A 283 6.97 10.85 -5.40
C VAL A 283 6.42 12.25 -5.24
N GLY A 284 6.98 13.04 -4.34
CA GLY A 284 6.52 14.38 -4.06
C GLY A 284 7.12 14.95 -2.80
N TYR A 285 6.71 16.15 -2.46
CA TYR A 285 7.10 16.83 -1.23
C TYR A 285 6.05 17.87 -0.85
N GLN A 286 6.02 18.25 0.42
CA GLN A 286 5.22 19.34 0.93
C GLN A 286 6.04 20.14 1.94
N ASP A 287 6.14 21.45 1.71
CA ASP A 287 6.74 22.39 2.64
C ASP A 287 5.76 22.65 3.79
N ASP A 288 6.27 22.54 5.01
CA ASP A 288 5.51 22.70 6.25
C ASP A 288 6.46 23.13 7.36
N SER A 289 6.34 24.39 7.81
CA SER A 289 7.21 24.94 8.85
C SER A 289 7.08 24.25 10.21
N SER A 290 6.02 23.47 10.43
CA SER A 290 5.83 22.69 11.65
C SER A 290 6.54 21.33 11.61
N ALA A 291 6.88 20.82 10.41
CA ALA A 291 7.58 19.57 10.25
C ALA A 291 9.11 19.74 10.44
N PRO A 292 9.82 18.74 11.01
CA PRO A 292 11.27 18.78 11.14
C PRO A 292 11.99 19.02 9.81
N GLY A 293 12.76 20.10 9.74
CA GLY A 293 13.47 20.51 8.52
C GLY A 293 12.63 21.36 7.56
N GLY A 294 11.44 21.80 7.96
CA GLY A 294 10.60 22.73 7.18
C GLY A 294 9.70 22.06 6.13
N GLY A 295 9.49 20.75 6.23
CA GLY A 295 8.58 20.00 5.37
C GLY A 295 8.88 18.50 5.40
N PHE A 296 8.22 17.77 4.49
CA PHE A 296 8.38 16.33 4.35
C PHE A 296 8.30 15.90 2.87
N PHE A 297 8.98 14.80 2.56
CA PHE A 297 8.82 14.11 1.28
C PHE A 297 7.64 13.14 1.34
N ILE A 298 6.92 13.03 0.22
CA ILE A 298 5.92 11.99 -0.02
C ILE A 298 6.65 10.81 -0.63
N LEU A 299 6.51 9.62 -0.03
CA LEU A 299 7.21 8.42 -0.46
C LEU A 299 6.24 7.31 -0.86
N ARG A 300 6.71 6.44 -1.75
CA ARG A 300 6.14 5.17 -2.15
C ARG A 300 6.97 4.04 -1.55
N ASN A 301 6.30 3.13 -0.86
CA ASN A 301 6.93 1.95 -0.27
C ASN A 301 6.67 0.69 -1.13
N SER A 302 7.32 -0.43 -0.78
CA SER A 302 7.27 -1.73 -1.46
C SER A 302 6.79 -2.86 -0.55
N TRP A 303 5.95 -2.54 0.43
CA TRP A 303 5.43 -3.46 1.44
C TRP A 303 3.92 -3.70 1.33
N ASP A 304 3.40 -3.75 0.11
CA ASP A 304 1.96 -3.90 -0.17
C ASP A 304 1.07 -2.80 0.43
N LEU A 305 -0.25 -2.98 0.33
CA LEU A 305 -1.25 -2.01 0.79
C LEU A 305 -1.52 -2.09 2.31
N SER A 306 -0.95 -3.07 3.01
CA SER A 306 -1.09 -3.23 4.46
C SER A 306 -0.18 -2.31 5.28
N TRP A 307 0.76 -1.64 4.62
CA TRP A 307 1.54 -0.54 5.18
C TRP A 307 1.01 0.80 4.68
N GLY A 308 0.89 1.78 5.57
CA GLY A 308 0.33 3.09 5.27
C GLY A 308 -1.13 3.04 4.82
N TYR A 309 -1.92 2.06 5.28
CA TYR A 309 -3.29 1.85 4.80
C TYR A 309 -4.28 2.99 5.15
N GLN A 310 -3.90 3.89 6.05
CA GLN A 310 -4.60 5.14 6.39
C GLN A 310 -3.83 6.38 5.89
N CYS A 311 -2.79 6.21 5.08
CA CYS A 311 -2.03 7.35 4.55
C CYS A 311 -2.95 8.25 3.72
N ILE A 312 -2.84 9.56 3.94
CA ILE A 312 -3.62 10.57 3.21
C ILE A 312 -3.31 10.59 1.70
N TYR A 313 -2.17 10.01 1.31
CA TYR A 313 -1.74 9.86 -0.08
C TYR A 313 -2.11 8.49 -0.67
N GLY A 314 -2.83 7.64 0.09
CA GLY A 314 -3.26 6.31 -0.31
C GLY A 314 -2.41 5.19 0.29
N ALA A 315 -2.99 3.99 0.39
CA ALA A 315 -2.33 2.81 0.93
C ALA A 315 -1.02 2.49 0.19
N GLY A 316 0.03 2.09 0.93
CA GLY A 316 1.38 1.85 0.42
C GLY A 316 2.26 3.11 0.25
N TYR A 317 1.72 4.30 0.53
CA TYR A 317 2.46 5.56 0.56
C TYR A 317 2.70 6.03 2.00
N GLY A 318 3.58 7.01 2.15
CA GLY A 318 3.93 7.59 3.43
C GLY A 318 4.58 8.96 3.30
N THR A 319 5.06 9.46 4.44
CA THR A 319 5.79 10.74 4.52
C THR A 319 7.04 10.59 5.37
N ILE A 320 8.09 11.33 5.04
CA ILE A 320 9.31 11.39 5.84
C ILE A 320 9.83 12.84 5.93
N PRO A 321 10.18 13.35 7.14
CA PRO A 321 10.64 14.72 7.31
C PRO A 321 11.91 15.04 6.52
N TYR A 322 12.04 16.28 6.04
CA TYR A 322 13.26 16.75 5.38
C TYR A 322 14.48 16.61 6.29
N ALA A 323 14.32 16.85 7.60
CA ALA A 323 15.40 16.71 8.57
C ALA A 323 15.98 15.28 8.61
N TYR A 324 15.16 14.25 8.37
CA TYR A 324 15.62 12.87 8.32
C TYR A 324 16.62 12.69 7.18
N ILE A 325 16.26 13.21 6.00
CA ILE A 325 17.07 13.09 4.80
C ILE A 325 18.35 13.91 4.91
N SER A 326 18.26 15.16 5.38
CA SER A 326 19.44 16.01 5.55
C SER A 326 20.43 15.48 6.59
N SER A 327 19.96 14.67 7.55
CA SER A 327 20.81 14.09 8.60
C SER A 327 21.38 12.74 8.18
N ASP A 328 20.53 11.85 7.66
CA ASP A 328 20.80 10.41 7.61
C ASP A 328 20.65 9.79 6.21
N GLY A 329 20.32 10.58 5.17
CA GLY A 329 20.21 10.06 3.80
C GLY A 329 21.48 9.37 3.32
N TRP A 330 21.35 8.16 2.77
CA TRP A 330 22.47 7.35 2.25
C TRP A 330 22.66 7.48 0.75
N GLU A 331 21.56 7.42 -0.01
CA GLU A 331 21.58 7.46 -1.48
C GLU A 331 20.37 8.24 -1.99
N ALA A 332 20.53 8.97 -3.09
CA ALA A 332 19.43 9.57 -3.84
C ALA A 332 19.75 9.47 -5.34
N VAL A 333 18.87 8.84 -6.11
CA VAL A 333 19.04 8.62 -7.54
C VAL A 333 17.74 8.96 -8.26
N THR A 334 17.84 9.70 -9.36
CA THR A 334 16.70 10.06 -10.20
C THR A 334 16.96 9.71 -11.66
N ALA A 335 15.91 9.74 -12.47
CA ALA A 335 16.03 9.75 -13.93
C ALA A 335 16.17 11.19 -14.43
N THR A 336 16.60 11.38 -15.69
CA THR A 336 16.53 12.70 -16.31
C THR A 336 15.08 13.23 -16.28
N PRO A 337 14.83 14.43 -15.73
CA PRO A 337 13.46 14.93 -15.60
C PRO A 337 12.82 15.26 -16.95
N ALA A 338 11.49 15.25 -17.01
CA ALA A 338 10.72 15.57 -18.22
C ALA A 338 10.92 17.04 -18.67
N LYS A 339 11.26 17.94 -17.73
CA LYS A 339 11.71 19.30 -18.01
C LYS A 339 13.23 19.36 -17.79
N HIS A 340 13.99 19.77 -18.81
CA HIS A 340 15.45 19.90 -18.72
C HIS A 340 15.85 20.74 -17.49
N LEU A 341 16.68 20.19 -16.61
CA LEU A 341 17.27 20.92 -15.50
C LEU A 341 18.53 21.66 -15.98
N PRO A 342 18.82 22.86 -15.47
CA PRO A 342 20.14 23.44 -15.64
C PRO A 342 21.15 22.61 -14.84
N VAL A 343 22.03 21.90 -15.56
CA VAL A 343 23.16 21.16 -14.98
C VAL A 343 24.41 22.01 -15.14
N SER A 344 25.17 22.21 -14.06
CA SER A 344 26.36 23.06 -14.05
C SER A 344 27.55 22.48 -14.83
N ASP A 345 27.61 21.16 -15.01
CA ASP A 345 28.56 20.45 -15.86
C ASP A 345 27.95 19.10 -16.30
N GLU A 346 27.84 18.82 -17.61
CA GLU A 346 27.46 17.50 -18.12
C GLU A 346 28.58 16.47 -17.85
N LYS A 347 28.61 15.90 -16.63
CA LYS A 347 29.30 14.64 -16.40
C LYS A 347 28.36 13.52 -16.82
N THR A 348 28.67 12.77 -17.88
CA THR A 348 28.14 11.41 -18.03
C THR A 348 28.67 10.59 -16.85
N PRO A 349 27.84 10.15 -15.88
CA PRO A 349 28.35 9.50 -14.68
C PRO A 349 28.98 8.13 -14.97
N TRP A 350 28.66 7.55 -16.14
CA TRP A 350 28.98 6.19 -16.50
C TRP A 350 29.85 6.15 -17.76
N ALA A 351 31.18 6.07 -17.60
CA ALA A 351 32.11 5.88 -18.71
C ALA A 351 32.05 4.42 -19.21
N PHE A 352 31.10 4.08 -20.07
CA PHE A 352 31.12 2.79 -20.78
C PHE A 352 32.08 2.87 -21.98
N GLY A 353 33.37 2.67 -21.71
CA GLY A 353 34.44 2.71 -22.70
C GLY A 353 35.55 1.71 -22.39
N GLY A 354 35.25 0.42 -22.56
CA GLY A 354 36.24 -0.66 -22.47
C GLY A 354 35.65 -1.93 -23.04
N ALA A 355 36.09 -2.32 -24.24
CA ALA A 355 35.71 -3.58 -24.87
C ALA A 355 35.97 -4.75 -23.92
N ILE A 356 34.94 -5.51 -23.58
CA ILE A 356 35.10 -6.84 -23.00
C ILE A 356 35.70 -7.68 -24.15
N SER A 357 37.01 -7.87 -24.13
CA SER A 357 37.70 -8.71 -25.09
C SER A 357 37.16 -10.14 -24.96
N THR A 358 36.51 -10.61 -26.01
CA THR A 358 36.31 -12.04 -26.28
C THR A 358 37.69 -12.70 -26.38
N GLY A 359 38.13 -13.31 -25.29
CA GLY A 359 39.41 -13.99 -25.19
C GLY A 359 39.25 -15.47 -24.87
N PHE A 360 38.66 -16.22 -25.80
CA PHE A 360 38.91 -17.66 -25.87
C PHE A 360 40.39 -17.86 -26.21
N ARG A 361 41.17 -18.46 -25.31
CA ARG A 361 42.43 -19.14 -25.66
C ARG A 361 42.54 -20.47 -24.94
N SER A 362 42.70 -21.49 -25.77
CA SER A 362 43.00 -22.88 -25.48
C SER A 362 44.45 -23.09 -25.04
N GLY A 363 44.65 -23.97 -24.06
CA GLY A 363 45.78 -24.91 -23.97
C GLY A 363 46.97 -24.53 -23.08
N GLY A 364 47.35 -25.47 -22.19
CA GLY A 364 48.71 -25.58 -21.65
C GLY A 364 48.81 -25.99 -20.18
N GLU A 365 49.17 -27.24 -19.92
CA GLU A 365 49.48 -27.85 -18.62
C GLU A 365 50.66 -27.18 -17.87
N ALA A 366 50.62 -27.19 -16.53
CA ALA A 366 51.62 -27.85 -15.64
C ALA A 366 51.64 -27.24 -14.22
N GLY A 367 51.67 -28.12 -13.21
CA GLY A 367 52.35 -27.86 -11.93
C GLY A 367 51.48 -27.66 -10.69
N ALA A 368 51.24 -28.75 -9.95
CA ALA A 368 50.88 -28.70 -8.53
C ALA A 368 52.02 -28.06 -7.69
N PRO A 369 51.71 -27.50 -6.50
CA PRO A 369 52.07 -28.25 -5.31
C PRO A 369 50.99 -28.27 -4.22
N SER A 370 51.23 -29.21 -3.31
CA SER A 370 50.35 -29.80 -2.31
C SER A 370 50.15 -28.99 -1.02
N SER A 371 48.99 -29.26 -0.42
CA SER A 371 48.73 -29.49 1.02
C SER A 371 49.00 -28.35 2.02
N ILE A 372 47.95 -27.90 2.69
CA ILE A 372 47.64 -28.28 4.09
C ILE A 372 46.12 -28.17 4.28
N VAL A 373 45.51 -29.30 4.63
CA VAL A 373 44.14 -29.46 5.11
C VAL A 373 44.21 -29.56 6.64
N PRO A 374 43.28 -28.95 7.38
CA PRO A 374 42.81 -29.53 8.65
C PRO A 374 41.45 -30.18 8.42
N ASP A 375 41.39 -31.48 8.70
CA ASP A 375 40.24 -32.38 8.62
C ASP A 375 39.33 -32.21 9.86
N PRO A 376 38.02 -32.54 9.75
CA PRO A 376 36.95 -32.19 10.68
C PRO A 376 36.57 -33.32 11.65
N SER A 377 35.99 -32.92 12.78
CA SER A 377 35.14 -33.72 13.67
C SER A 377 34.73 -32.78 14.81
N THR A 378 33.50 -32.51 15.24
CA THR A 378 32.21 -33.20 15.16
C THR A 378 31.17 -32.17 15.64
N SER A 379 30.14 -31.92 14.83
CA SER A 379 28.72 -32.21 15.08
C SER A 379 27.93 -31.17 15.87
N HIS A 380 27.02 -30.49 15.16
CA HIS A 380 25.60 -30.76 15.34
C HIS A 380 24.90 -30.66 13.98
N GLU A 381 24.74 -31.83 13.36
CA GLU A 381 23.82 -32.05 12.24
C GLU A 381 22.37 -31.91 12.74
N GLY A 382 21.59 -31.18 11.96
CA GLY A 382 20.14 -31.10 12.01
C GLY A 382 19.64 -30.71 10.63
N ASP A 383 19.68 -31.68 9.72
CA ASP A 383 18.99 -31.80 8.42
C ASP A 383 18.67 -30.52 7.62
N GLN A 384 19.52 -30.22 6.63
CA GLN A 384 19.10 -29.60 5.37
C GLN A 384 19.26 -30.65 4.27
N VAL A 385 18.19 -31.38 3.97
CA VAL A 385 18.11 -32.23 2.77
C VAL A 385 18.04 -31.29 1.56
N PRO A 386 18.77 -31.52 0.45
CA PRO A 386 18.60 -30.75 -0.77
C PRO A 386 17.13 -30.89 -1.23
N ASP A 387 16.51 -29.82 -1.72
CA ASP A 387 15.07 -29.79 -2.05
C ASP A 387 14.79 -30.55 -3.37
N ILE A 388 14.90 -31.89 -3.31
CA ILE A 388 14.81 -32.82 -4.46
C ILE A 388 13.37 -32.94 -4.99
N LEU A 389 12.38 -32.40 -4.25
CA LEU A 389 10.96 -32.47 -4.56
C LEU A 389 10.46 -31.44 -5.58
N GLY A 390 11.28 -30.44 -5.95
CA GLY A 390 10.87 -29.34 -6.83
C GLY A 390 9.87 -28.36 -6.18
N VAL A 391 9.63 -27.24 -6.87
CA VAL A 391 8.78 -26.13 -6.40
C VAL A 391 7.48 -26.08 -7.20
N LEU A 392 6.36 -25.84 -6.51
CA LEU A 392 5.06 -25.57 -7.10
C LEU A 392 4.94 -24.08 -7.43
N HIS A 393 4.92 -23.76 -8.72
CA HIS A 393 4.67 -22.43 -9.26
C HIS A 393 3.32 -22.37 -9.95
N THR A 394 2.92 -21.18 -10.39
CA THR A 394 1.89 -21.01 -11.42
C THR A 394 2.56 -20.31 -12.63
N ILE A 395 2.22 -20.65 -13.86
CA ILE A 395 2.63 -19.98 -15.12
C ILE A 395 1.36 -19.65 -15.89
N ALA A 396 0.70 -18.64 -15.39
CA ALA A 396 0.33 -17.45 -16.14
C ALA A 396 0.05 -16.41 -15.05
N ILE A 397 0.50 -15.17 -15.24
CA ILE A 397 -0.21 -14.02 -14.69
C ILE A 397 -1.65 -14.23 -15.21
N PRO A 398 -2.69 -14.64 -14.44
CA PRO A 398 -3.97 -14.09 -14.81
C PRO A 398 -3.78 -12.57 -14.66
N PRO A 399 -4.61 -11.71 -15.28
CA PRO A 399 -4.64 -10.34 -14.80
C PRO A 399 -4.62 -10.38 -13.26
N LYS A 400 -3.94 -9.44 -12.59
CA LYS A 400 -3.97 -9.34 -11.11
C LYS A 400 -5.41 -9.44 -10.56
N ILE A 401 -6.41 -9.32 -11.44
CA ILE A 401 -7.82 -9.61 -11.34
C ILE A 401 -8.18 -10.92 -12.10
N ILE A 402 -8.60 -11.98 -11.41
CA ILE A 402 -9.06 -13.24 -12.02
C ILE A 402 -10.56 -13.26 -12.35
N ALA A 403 -11.34 -12.39 -11.70
CA ALA A 403 -12.76 -12.26 -11.92
C ALA A 403 -13.23 -10.83 -11.61
N ARG A 404 -14.29 -10.41 -12.29
CA ARG A 404 -15.03 -9.19 -11.97
C ARG A 404 -16.47 -9.54 -11.63
N ILE A 405 -16.95 -9.07 -10.48
CA ILE A 405 -18.35 -9.16 -10.09
C ILE A 405 -19.10 -8.13 -10.90
N ASN A 406 -19.95 -8.61 -11.79
CA ASN A 406 -20.63 -7.79 -12.80
C ASN A 406 -22.12 -7.57 -12.44
N VAL A 407 -22.90 -7.13 -13.43
CA VAL A 407 -24.33 -6.79 -13.31
C VAL A 407 -25.21 -7.91 -12.74
N ASP A 408 -24.80 -9.18 -12.90
CA ASP A 408 -25.38 -10.33 -12.24
C ASP A 408 -24.37 -10.84 -11.21
N PRO A 409 -24.52 -10.47 -9.92
CA PRO A 409 -23.48 -10.67 -8.91
C PRO A 409 -23.34 -12.16 -8.61
N ARG A 410 -22.50 -12.82 -9.39
CA ARG A 410 -22.05 -14.19 -9.22
C ARG A 410 -20.58 -14.24 -9.60
N LEU A 411 -19.79 -14.91 -8.78
CA LEU A 411 -18.42 -15.25 -9.13
C LEU A 411 -18.48 -16.46 -10.10
N PRO A 412 -18.06 -16.33 -11.36
CA PRO A 412 -18.00 -17.49 -12.25
C PRO A 412 -16.93 -18.47 -11.75
N PRO A 413 -17.05 -19.77 -12.03
CA PRO A 413 -15.93 -20.68 -11.83
C PRO A 413 -14.73 -20.19 -12.63
N PHE A 414 -13.54 -20.22 -12.02
CA PHE A 414 -12.31 -19.81 -12.68
C PHE A 414 -11.19 -20.81 -12.43
N ASP A 415 -10.31 -20.92 -13.42
CA ASP A 415 -9.20 -21.86 -13.40
C ASP A 415 -7.94 -21.19 -12.83
N VAL A 416 -7.23 -21.91 -11.97
CA VAL A 416 -5.87 -21.58 -11.55
C VAL A 416 -4.95 -22.64 -12.14
N GLN A 417 -3.79 -22.23 -12.62
CA GLN A 417 -2.82 -23.13 -13.24
C GLN A 417 -1.55 -23.20 -12.41
N TRP A 418 -1.25 -24.38 -11.87
CA TRP A 418 -0.01 -24.73 -11.21
C TRP A 418 0.96 -25.47 -12.14
N TYR A 419 2.25 -25.41 -11.83
CA TYR A 419 3.36 -26.06 -12.49
C TYR A 419 4.29 -26.59 -11.41
N TRP A 420 4.74 -27.82 -11.58
CA TRP A 420 5.70 -28.43 -10.69
C TRP A 420 7.04 -28.47 -11.40
N THR A 421 8.00 -27.65 -10.98
CA THR A 421 9.27 -27.46 -11.69
C THR A 421 10.46 -27.71 -10.79
N GLY A 422 11.59 -28.16 -11.35
CA GLY A 422 12.80 -28.42 -10.57
C GLY A 422 12.76 -29.70 -9.73
N HIS A 423 11.73 -30.54 -9.87
CA HIS A 423 11.71 -31.87 -9.27
C HIS A 423 12.64 -32.81 -10.06
N ALA A 424 13.31 -33.72 -9.36
CA ALA A 424 14.14 -34.71 -10.03
C ALA A 424 13.25 -35.64 -10.89
N PRO A 425 13.70 -36.10 -12.07
CA PRO A 425 12.87 -36.86 -13.02
C PRO A 425 12.23 -38.12 -12.44
N GLU A 426 12.81 -38.66 -11.37
CA GLU A 426 12.28 -39.81 -10.66
C GLU A 426 10.99 -39.52 -9.88
N TYR A 427 10.62 -38.27 -9.63
CA TYR A 427 9.40 -37.87 -8.93
C TYR A 427 8.24 -37.67 -9.91
N VAL A 428 7.15 -38.41 -9.69
CA VAL A 428 5.95 -38.41 -10.52
C VAL A 428 4.75 -37.99 -9.69
N MET A 429 3.89 -37.12 -10.23
CA MET A 429 2.68 -36.67 -9.56
C MET A 429 1.64 -37.79 -9.53
N LEU A 430 1.14 -38.10 -8.33
CA LEU A 430 -0.03 -38.96 -8.12
C LEU A 430 -1.33 -38.14 -8.17
N SER A 431 -1.34 -37.03 -7.43
CA SER A 431 -2.47 -36.11 -7.37
C SER A 431 -2.02 -34.75 -6.85
N ALA A 432 -2.87 -33.74 -6.96
CA ALA A 432 -2.67 -32.42 -6.39
C ALA A 432 -3.81 -32.08 -5.44
N ASN A 433 -3.47 -31.60 -4.24
CA ASN A 433 -4.40 -31.04 -3.27
C ASN A 433 -4.49 -29.54 -3.51
N HIS A 434 -5.70 -29.01 -3.59
CA HIS A 434 -5.97 -27.60 -3.87
C HIS A 434 -6.77 -27.00 -2.71
N LYS A 435 -6.44 -25.78 -2.31
CA LYS A 435 -7.19 -24.99 -1.33
C LYS A 435 -7.39 -23.58 -1.85
N GLY A 436 -8.55 -22.98 -1.59
CA GLY A 436 -8.86 -21.63 -2.06
C GLY A 436 -9.83 -20.89 -1.13
N TYR A 437 -9.59 -19.61 -0.88
CA TYR A 437 -10.50 -18.74 -0.13
C TYR A 437 -10.32 -17.27 -0.54
N ILE A 438 -11.33 -16.44 -0.28
CA ILE A 438 -11.37 -15.01 -0.63
C ILE A 438 -11.40 -14.21 0.67
N ILE A 439 -10.63 -13.13 0.74
CA ILE A 439 -10.62 -12.19 1.88
C ILE A 439 -10.72 -10.74 1.42
N TYR A 440 -11.56 -9.96 2.09
CA TYR A 440 -11.59 -8.50 2.00
C TYR A 440 -11.28 -7.88 3.35
N ASN A 441 -10.16 -7.16 3.45
CA ASN A 441 -9.63 -6.59 4.69
C ASN A 441 -9.56 -5.07 4.71
N GLU A 442 -9.90 -4.40 3.60
CA GLU A 442 -9.94 -2.94 3.56
C GLU A 442 -10.95 -2.39 4.56
N HIS A 443 -10.67 -1.22 5.12
CA HIS A 443 -11.52 -0.54 6.10
C HIS A 443 -11.91 -1.41 7.31
N GLY A 444 -11.04 -2.35 7.72
CA GLY A 444 -11.22 -3.17 8.93
C GLY A 444 -12.23 -4.32 8.79
N ARG A 445 -12.69 -4.63 7.58
CA ARG A 445 -13.79 -5.56 7.33
C ARG A 445 -13.47 -7.04 7.58
N ASN A 446 -12.23 -7.47 7.34
CA ASN A 446 -11.74 -8.85 7.54
C ASN A 446 -12.70 -9.98 7.10
N ASP A 447 -13.48 -9.73 6.04
CA ASP A 447 -14.54 -10.62 5.56
C ASP A 447 -13.94 -11.78 4.75
N GLN A 448 -14.13 -13.03 5.21
CA GLN A 448 -13.56 -14.22 4.56
C GLN A 448 -14.64 -15.15 3.98
N SER A 449 -14.38 -15.72 2.80
CA SER A 449 -15.17 -16.83 2.25
C SER A 449 -14.92 -18.13 3.01
N SER A 450 -15.80 -19.11 2.82
CA SER A 450 -15.47 -20.49 3.18
C SER A 450 -14.26 -20.98 2.38
N VAL A 451 -13.44 -21.84 3.00
CA VAL A 451 -12.30 -22.46 2.34
C VAL A 451 -12.79 -23.63 1.49
N ILE A 452 -12.52 -23.58 0.19
CA ILE A 452 -12.73 -24.69 -0.73
C ILE A 452 -11.48 -25.55 -0.72
N GLN A 453 -11.63 -26.87 -0.57
CA GLN A 453 -10.52 -27.81 -0.61
C GLN A 453 -10.91 -29.07 -1.37
N PHE A 454 -10.06 -29.54 -2.28
CA PHE A 454 -10.27 -30.78 -3.02
C PHE A 454 -8.96 -31.35 -3.57
N THR A 455 -8.97 -32.63 -3.92
CA THR A 455 -7.82 -33.32 -4.52
C THR A 455 -8.21 -33.87 -5.89
N ASN A 456 -7.36 -33.70 -6.89
CA ASN A 456 -7.57 -34.21 -8.23
C ASN A 456 -6.25 -34.60 -8.91
N GLY A 457 -6.31 -35.12 -10.14
CA GLY A 457 -5.11 -35.48 -10.92
C GLY A 457 -4.53 -34.32 -11.76
N THR A 458 -4.94 -33.07 -11.53
CA THR A 458 -4.58 -31.94 -12.39
C THR A 458 -3.98 -30.78 -11.62
N LEU A 459 -2.99 -30.13 -12.22
CA LEU A 459 -2.48 -28.84 -11.76
C LEU A 459 -3.30 -27.67 -12.31
N LYS A 460 -4.44 -27.91 -12.97
CA LYS A 460 -5.38 -26.89 -13.43
C LYS A 460 -6.71 -26.96 -12.64
N PRO A 461 -6.75 -26.68 -11.34
CA PRO A 461 -8.00 -26.66 -10.59
C PRO A 461 -8.94 -25.55 -11.08
N THR A 462 -10.23 -25.88 -11.15
CA THR A 462 -11.31 -24.90 -11.24
C THR A 462 -11.85 -24.63 -9.83
N PHE A 463 -11.90 -23.37 -9.42
CA PHE A 463 -12.53 -22.97 -8.17
C PHE A 463 -13.95 -22.46 -8.44
N ASP A 464 -14.93 -23.10 -7.82
CA ASP A 464 -16.34 -22.70 -7.87
C ASP A 464 -16.83 -22.42 -6.44
N PHE A 465 -17.01 -21.13 -6.13
CA PHE A 465 -17.58 -20.67 -4.86
C PHE A 465 -19.12 -20.73 -4.82
N GLY A 466 -19.74 -21.32 -5.85
CA GLY A 466 -21.17 -21.54 -5.93
C GLY A 466 -21.95 -20.23 -5.94
N GLY A 467 -22.74 -20.02 -4.89
CA GLY A 467 -23.56 -18.81 -4.72
C GLY A 467 -22.90 -17.71 -3.90
N ASP A 468 -21.68 -17.89 -3.42
CA ASP A 468 -20.97 -16.88 -2.63
C ASP A 468 -20.53 -15.72 -3.55
N VAL A 469 -20.75 -14.49 -3.09
CA VAL A 469 -20.39 -13.27 -3.83
C VAL A 469 -19.50 -12.44 -2.95
N ARG A 470 -18.21 -12.56 -3.23
CA ARG A 470 -17.12 -11.91 -2.50
C ARG A 470 -16.05 -11.48 -3.47
N GLY A 471 -15.49 -10.32 -3.21
CA GLY A 471 -14.28 -9.85 -3.86
C GLY A 471 -13.18 -9.58 -2.84
N GLY A 472 -12.09 -8.97 -3.30
CA GLY A 472 -10.87 -8.78 -2.54
C GLY A 472 -9.77 -9.71 -3.01
N ALA A 473 -8.96 -10.22 -2.09
CA ALA A 473 -7.87 -11.13 -2.38
C ALA A 473 -8.36 -12.58 -2.39
N PHE A 474 -8.29 -13.26 -3.53
CA PHE A 474 -8.40 -14.71 -3.62
C PHE A 474 -7.03 -15.35 -3.38
N ILE A 475 -6.93 -16.18 -2.35
CA ILE A 475 -5.72 -16.91 -1.98
C ILE A 475 -5.91 -18.38 -2.34
N CYS A 476 -5.02 -18.90 -3.17
CA CYS A 476 -5.01 -20.28 -3.63
C CYS A 476 -3.74 -20.99 -3.15
N LYS A 477 -3.87 -22.21 -2.65
CA LYS A 477 -2.75 -23.07 -2.27
C LYS A 477 -2.79 -24.41 -3.01
N CYS A 478 -1.62 -24.98 -3.28
CA CYS A 478 -1.51 -26.30 -3.90
C CYS A 478 -0.36 -27.10 -3.28
N SER A 479 -0.57 -28.40 -3.06
CA SER A 479 0.48 -29.38 -2.78
C SER A 479 0.34 -30.59 -3.68
N ILE A 480 1.46 -31.22 -4.03
CA ILE A 480 1.49 -32.42 -4.88
C ILE A 480 1.76 -33.64 -4.03
N ASN A 481 0.91 -34.65 -4.15
CA ASN A 481 1.22 -35.99 -3.71
C ASN A 481 2.04 -36.66 -4.82
N TRP A 482 3.23 -37.14 -4.49
CA TRP A 482 4.19 -37.69 -5.45
C TRP A 482 4.55 -39.15 -5.14
N HIS A 483 5.06 -39.83 -6.16
CA HIS A 483 5.70 -41.14 -6.11
C HIS A 483 7.11 -41.02 -6.71
N ARG A 484 8.12 -41.59 -6.06
CA ARG A 484 9.48 -41.67 -6.56
C ARG A 484 9.75 -43.03 -7.21
N THR A 485 10.06 -43.03 -8.50
CA THR A 485 10.15 -44.24 -9.34
C THR A 485 11.37 -45.11 -9.04
N THR A 486 12.40 -44.59 -8.38
CA THR A 486 13.63 -45.33 -8.06
C THR A 486 13.46 -46.32 -6.91
N ASP A 487 12.60 -46.03 -5.94
CA ASP A 487 12.41 -46.84 -4.73
C ASP A 487 10.94 -47.02 -4.30
N GLY A 488 9.99 -46.45 -5.06
CA GLY A 488 8.57 -46.52 -4.76
C GLY A 488 8.12 -45.63 -3.60
N ALA A 489 8.98 -44.75 -3.08
CA ALA A 489 8.62 -43.84 -1.99
C ALA A 489 7.48 -42.91 -2.41
N THR A 490 6.63 -42.53 -1.46
CA THR A 490 5.56 -41.55 -1.68
C THR A 490 5.64 -40.44 -0.66
N GLY A 491 5.11 -39.27 -1.01
CA GLY A 491 5.06 -38.13 -0.10
C GLY A 491 4.22 -37.00 -0.66
N THR A 492 4.22 -35.87 0.06
CA THR A 492 3.53 -34.65 -0.34
C THR A 492 4.52 -33.48 -0.31
N THR A 493 4.47 -32.60 -1.30
CA THR A 493 5.28 -31.37 -1.30
C THR A 493 4.77 -30.40 -0.23
N PRO A 494 5.59 -29.42 0.20
CA PRO A 494 5.08 -28.22 0.83
C PRO A 494 3.98 -27.56 -0.02
N GLU A 495 3.08 -26.82 0.64
CA GLU A 495 2.05 -26.04 -0.05
C GLU A 495 2.68 -24.81 -0.72
N GLY A 496 2.54 -24.68 -2.03
CA GLY A 496 2.70 -23.40 -2.73
C GLY A 496 1.46 -22.53 -2.51
N GLU A 497 1.64 -21.21 -2.44
CA GLU A 497 0.56 -20.23 -2.25
C GLU A 497 0.63 -19.13 -3.35
N GLN A 498 -0.52 -18.67 -3.79
CA GLN A 498 -0.69 -17.56 -4.74
C GLN A 498 -1.88 -16.69 -4.33
N GLN A 499 -1.80 -15.41 -4.67
CA GLN A 499 -2.86 -14.43 -4.40
C GLN A 499 -3.26 -13.69 -5.67
N PHE A 500 -4.57 -13.56 -5.88
CA PHE A 500 -5.21 -12.89 -7.01
C PHE A 500 -6.28 -11.92 -6.53
N GLY A 501 -6.74 -11.02 -7.39
CA GLY A 501 -7.80 -10.05 -7.11
C GLY A 501 -9.14 -10.48 -7.70
N ILE A 502 -10.22 -10.17 -6.98
CA ILE A 502 -11.59 -10.22 -7.47
C ILE A 502 -12.19 -8.83 -7.23
N LEU A 503 -12.52 -8.12 -8.32
CA LEU A 503 -12.97 -6.73 -8.27
C LEU A 503 -14.44 -6.60 -8.68
N GLY A 504 -15.03 -5.42 -8.49
CA GLY A 504 -16.43 -5.13 -8.78
C GLY A 504 -16.64 -4.11 -9.90
N ASP A 505 -17.63 -4.35 -10.76
CA ASP A 505 -18.08 -3.41 -11.77
C ASP A 505 -19.34 -2.69 -11.35
N ASN A 506 -19.35 -1.37 -11.52
CA ASN A 506 -20.58 -0.60 -11.35
C ASN A 506 -21.56 -0.93 -12.50
N PRO A 507 -22.82 -1.28 -12.20
CA PRO A 507 -23.85 -1.34 -13.24
C PRO A 507 -24.11 0.07 -13.80
N ALA A 508 -24.81 0.15 -14.93
CA ALA A 508 -25.30 1.43 -15.41
C ALA A 508 -26.17 2.10 -14.33
N LYS A 509 -26.02 3.41 -14.13
CA LYS A 509 -26.78 4.13 -13.09
C LYS A 509 -28.29 4.00 -13.29
N ALA A 510 -28.75 3.92 -14.54
CA ALA A 510 -30.15 3.63 -14.89
C ALA A 510 -30.64 2.29 -14.31
N THR A 511 -29.78 1.28 -14.24
CA THR A 511 -30.09 -0.03 -13.67
C THR A 511 -30.30 0.07 -12.16
N ILE A 512 -29.44 0.81 -11.43
CA ILE A 512 -29.63 1.06 -9.99
C ILE A 512 -30.91 1.87 -9.76
N ARG A 513 -31.12 2.95 -10.52
CA ARG A 513 -32.34 3.77 -10.43
C ARG A 513 -33.61 2.95 -10.65
N GLY A 514 -33.59 2.01 -11.59
CA GLY A 514 -34.71 1.12 -11.86
C GLY A 514 -35.09 0.17 -10.72
N LEU A 515 -34.18 -0.07 -9.76
CA LEU A 515 -34.46 -0.85 -8.55
C LEU A 515 -34.93 0.00 -7.36
N LEU A 516 -34.89 1.34 -7.47
CA LEU A 516 -35.31 2.25 -6.42
C LEU A 516 -36.80 2.59 -6.61
N PRO A 517 -37.67 2.33 -5.61
CA PRO A 517 -39.14 2.45 -5.75
C PRO A 517 -39.68 3.82 -6.16
N ASP A 518 -38.99 4.90 -5.79
CA ASP A 518 -39.45 6.27 -6.04
C ASP A 518 -38.28 7.25 -6.20
N VAL A 519 -38.60 8.47 -6.64
CA VAL A 519 -37.62 9.54 -6.84
C VAL A 519 -36.88 9.91 -5.55
N GLN A 520 -37.51 9.76 -4.39
CA GLN A 520 -36.87 10.09 -3.12
C GLN A 520 -35.72 9.12 -2.82
N LEU A 521 -35.92 7.82 -3.00
CA LEU A 521 -34.87 6.83 -2.87
C LEU A 521 -33.79 6.97 -3.94
N GLN A 522 -34.14 7.41 -5.16
CA GLN A 522 -33.15 7.76 -6.20
C GLN A 522 -32.29 8.94 -5.78
N VAL A 523 -32.87 9.99 -5.20
CA VAL A 523 -32.14 11.16 -4.68
C VAL A 523 -31.21 10.76 -3.56
N ILE A 524 -31.66 9.93 -2.61
CA ILE A 524 -30.80 9.40 -1.54
C ILE A 524 -29.64 8.63 -2.16
N CYS A 525 -29.88 7.66 -3.05
CA CYS A 525 -28.81 6.89 -3.68
C CYS A 525 -27.79 7.77 -4.42
N TYR A 526 -28.28 8.80 -5.11
CA TYR A 526 -27.45 9.80 -5.76
C TYR A 526 -26.60 10.55 -4.73
N LYS A 527 -27.19 11.05 -3.64
CA LYS A 527 -26.48 11.78 -2.57
C LYS A 527 -25.42 10.90 -1.90
N GLU A 528 -25.76 9.66 -1.60
CA GLU A 528 -24.94 8.69 -0.87
C GLU A 528 -23.77 8.14 -1.69
N SER A 529 -23.98 7.87 -2.98
CA SER A 529 -23.00 7.10 -3.77
C SER A 529 -22.82 7.54 -5.21
N ARG A 530 -23.65 8.47 -5.69
CA ARG A 530 -23.80 8.78 -7.12
C ARG A 530 -24.14 7.55 -7.95
N PHE A 531 -24.98 6.67 -7.38
CA PHE A 531 -25.36 5.37 -7.95
C PHE A 531 -24.15 4.46 -8.21
N ARG A 532 -23.24 4.33 -7.24
CA ARG A 532 -22.05 3.48 -7.36
C ARG A 532 -21.92 2.54 -6.17
N GLN A 533 -21.70 1.26 -6.46
CA GLN A 533 -21.30 0.26 -5.49
C GLN A 533 -19.79 0.29 -5.27
N PHE A 534 -19.03 0.48 -6.33
CA PHE A 534 -17.58 0.37 -6.34
C PHE A 534 -16.91 1.70 -6.69
N ASP A 535 -15.71 1.91 -6.21
CA ASP A 535 -14.89 3.08 -6.48
C ASP A 535 -14.16 3.00 -7.83
N ASN A 536 -13.23 3.92 -8.06
CA ASN A 536 -12.48 4.00 -9.32
C ASN A 536 -11.44 2.88 -9.48
N VAL A 537 -11.09 2.17 -8.40
CA VAL A 537 -10.23 0.98 -8.42
C VAL A 537 -11.01 -0.32 -8.30
N SER A 538 -12.35 -0.25 -8.43
CA SER A 538 -13.25 -1.40 -8.45
C SER A 538 -13.32 -2.16 -7.11
N LEU A 539 -13.10 -1.46 -5.98
CA LEU A 539 -13.35 -1.93 -4.62
C LEU A 539 -14.64 -1.32 -4.04
N PRO A 540 -15.27 -1.92 -3.01
CA PRO A 540 -16.47 -1.36 -2.38
C PRO A 540 -16.30 0.12 -2.02
N LEU A 541 -17.19 0.98 -2.51
CA LEU A 541 -17.11 2.42 -2.35
C LEU A 541 -17.33 2.81 -0.90
N PHE A 542 -16.26 3.12 -0.19
CA PHE A 542 -16.29 3.55 1.20
C PHE A 542 -16.75 5.02 1.34
N GLY A 543 -17.74 5.25 2.20
CA GLY A 543 -18.20 6.56 2.64
C GLY A 543 -18.03 6.67 4.17
N PRO A 544 -17.18 7.56 4.70
CA PRO A 544 -17.01 7.71 6.14
C PRO A 544 -18.34 8.02 6.86
N PRO A 545 -18.56 7.51 8.09
CA PRO A 545 -17.59 6.81 8.93
C PRO A 545 -17.47 5.29 8.69
N ALA A 546 -18.52 4.59 8.26
CA ALA A 546 -18.47 3.14 7.99
C ALA A 546 -19.36 2.67 6.82
N GLY A 547 -19.83 3.60 5.97
CA GLY A 547 -20.72 3.33 4.86
C GLY A 547 -20.05 2.64 3.67
N PHE A 548 -20.78 1.76 3.00
CA PHE A 548 -20.38 1.19 1.71
C PHE A 548 -21.52 1.33 0.69
N GLY A 549 -21.22 1.85 -0.51
CA GLY A 549 -22.20 2.13 -1.58
C GLY A 549 -22.99 0.88 -1.98
N ALA A 550 -24.09 0.89 -2.76
CA ALA A 550 -24.97 1.95 -3.26
C ALA A 550 -26.31 1.98 -2.50
N MET A 551 -26.28 2.29 -1.20
CA MET A 551 -27.18 3.21 -0.48
C MET A 551 -26.49 3.60 0.87
N GLN A 552 -25.16 3.48 0.92
CA GLN A 552 -24.27 3.74 2.07
C GLN A 552 -24.75 3.07 3.37
N LEU A 553 -24.84 1.74 3.34
CA LEU A 553 -25.13 0.97 4.54
C LEU A 553 -23.97 1.10 5.52
N ASP A 554 -24.27 1.59 6.72
CA ASP A 554 -23.31 1.86 7.79
C ASP A 554 -23.74 1.16 9.09
N THR A 555 -24.94 1.49 9.58
CA THR A 555 -25.45 0.97 10.85
C THR A 555 -26.86 0.38 10.66
N PRO A 556 -27.04 -0.95 10.83
CA PRO A 556 -25.99 -1.95 11.08
C PRO A 556 -25.03 -2.10 9.90
N SER A 557 -23.80 -2.53 10.20
CA SER A 557 -22.75 -2.69 9.18
C SER A 557 -23.19 -3.65 8.09
N PRO A 558 -22.92 -3.35 6.81
CA PRO A 558 -23.32 -4.23 5.72
C PRO A 558 -22.70 -5.62 5.90
N SER A 559 -23.40 -6.67 5.52
CA SER A 559 -22.82 -8.00 5.43
C SER A 559 -21.74 -8.07 4.33
N ALA A 560 -20.84 -9.06 4.39
CA ALA A 560 -19.86 -9.31 3.34
C ALA A 560 -20.51 -9.42 1.94
N ARG A 561 -21.71 -10.01 1.87
CA ARG A 561 -22.51 -10.08 0.64
C ARG A 561 -22.92 -8.70 0.16
N GLN A 562 -23.40 -7.82 1.05
CA GLN A 562 -23.83 -6.46 0.70
C GLN A 562 -22.68 -5.52 0.31
N LEU A 563 -21.42 -5.89 0.56
CA LEU A 563 -20.28 -5.14 0.04
C LEU A 563 -20.04 -5.38 -1.45
N TRP A 564 -20.28 -6.61 -1.90
CA TRP A 564 -19.90 -7.07 -3.24
C TRP A 564 -21.10 -7.32 -4.15
N ASP A 565 -22.29 -7.49 -3.59
CA ASP A 565 -23.55 -7.57 -4.32
C ASP A 565 -24.31 -6.25 -4.20
N TRP A 566 -24.18 -5.44 -5.25
CA TRP A 566 -24.83 -4.13 -5.33
C TRP A 566 -26.35 -4.19 -5.22
N ARG A 567 -26.99 -5.29 -5.65
CA ARG A 567 -28.45 -5.44 -5.55
C ARG A 567 -28.86 -5.67 -4.11
N GLN A 568 -28.09 -6.47 -3.38
CA GLN A 568 -28.31 -6.69 -1.94
C GLN A 568 -28.03 -5.42 -1.13
N ASN A 569 -27.05 -4.61 -1.54
CA ASN A 569 -26.81 -3.31 -0.94
C ASN A 569 -28.00 -2.36 -1.15
N VAL A 570 -28.46 -2.20 -2.39
CA VAL A 570 -29.63 -1.37 -2.73
C VAL A 570 -30.88 -1.85 -1.99
N ALA A 571 -31.17 -3.15 -1.99
CA ALA A 571 -32.30 -3.73 -1.26
C ALA A 571 -32.20 -3.49 0.25
N GLY A 572 -30.99 -3.59 0.81
CA GLY A 572 -30.70 -3.22 2.19
C GLY A 572 -30.98 -1.75 2.47
N GLY A 573 -30.58 -0.85 1.57
CA GLY A 573 -30.85 0.59 1.68
C GLY A 573 -32.33 0.94 1.61
N VAL A 574 -33.09 0.29 0.73
CA VAL A 574 -34.56 0.43 0.66
C VAL A 574 -35.22 -0.06 1.96
N SER A 575 -34.72 -1.16 2.52
CA SER A 575 -35.19 -1.69 3.81
C SER A 575 -34.86 -0.73 4.96
N LEU A 576 -33.63 -0.20 4.99
CA LEU A 576 -33.17 0.79 5.97
C LEU A 576 -34.04 2.06 5.91
N TYR A 577 -34.31 2.58 4.72
CA TYR A 577 -35.21 3.72 4.54
C TYR A 577 -36.62 3.41 5.07
N SER A 578 -37.14 2.21 4.86
CA SER A 578 -38.47 1.81 5.36
C SER A 578 -38.51 1.77 6.89
N SER A 579 -37.45 1.27 7.54
CA SER A 579 -37.29 1.31 8.99
C SER A 579 -37.21 2.76 9.50
N LYS A 580 -36.34 3.57 8.89
CA LYS A 580 -36.18 5.00 9.21
C LYS A 580 -37.48 5.79 9.05
N LYS A 581 -38.27 5.47 8.03
CA LYS A 581 -39.59 6.07 7.82
C LYS A 581 -40.56 5.72 8.94
N THR A 582 -40.53 4.50 9.43
CA THR A 582 -41.32 4.07 10.59
C THR A 582 -40.90 4.83 11.84
N GLU A 583 -39.59 4.97 12.08
CA GLU A 583 -39.05 5.72 13.22
C GLU A 583 -39.42 7.21 13.20
N VAL A 584 -39.26 7.87 12.06
CA VAL A 584 -39.63 9.28 11.88
C VAL A 584 -41.13 9.48 12.12
N ASN A 585 -41.98 8.60 11.58
CA ASN A 585 -43.43 8.66 11.80
C ASN A 585 -43.78 8.45 13.28
N GLN A 586 -43.11 7.50 13.94
CA GLN A 586 -43.34 7.23 15.36
C GLN A 586 -42.85 8.38 16.24
N HIS A 587 -41.72 9.00 15.91
CA HIS A 587 -41.21 10.20 16.58
C HIS A 587 -42.26 11.31 16.55
N PHE A 588 -42.78 11.65 15.37
CA PHE A 588 -43.81 12.69 15.27
C PHE A 588 -45.13 12.29 15.95
N LYS A 589 -45.52 11.01 15.90
CA LYS A 589 -46.68 10.51 16.66
C LYS A 589 -46.51 10.71 18.16
N ASN A 590 -45.31 10.48 18.70
CA ASN A 590 -45.00 10.71 20.11
C ASN A 590 -45.13 12.21 20.44
N VAL A 591 -44.62 13.09 19.58
CA VAL A 591 -44.78 14.55 19.75
C VAL A 591 -46.27 14.93 19.74
N TYR A 592 -47.07 14.47 18.79
CA TYR A 592 -48.51 14.77 18.76
C TYR A 592 -49.27 14.19 19.95
N THR A 593 -48.78 13.11 20.56
CA THR A 593 -49.37 12.53 21.77
C THR A 593 -49.03 13.38 22.99
N ALA A 594 -47.79 13.84 23.11
CA ALA A 594 -47.35 14.72 24.19
C ALA A 594 -47.92 16.14 24.07
N TYR A 595 -48.12 16.62 22.84
CA TYR A 595 -48.60 17.97 22.51
C TYR A 595 -49.75 17.89 21.50
N PRO A 596 -50.99 17.60 21.95
CA PRO A 596 -52.15 17.44 21.05
C PRO A 596 -52.50 18.67 20.20
N HIS A 597 -52.04 19.85 20.60
CA HIS A 597 -52.20 21.11 19.87
C HIS A 597 -51.14 21.35 18.78
N ALA A 598 -50.10 20.52 18.69
CA ALA A 598 -49.08 20.66 17.67
C ALA A 598 -49.67 20.41 16.27
N PRO A 599 -49.53 21.34 15.30
CA PRO A 599 -50.01 21.14 13.94
C PRO A 599 -49.25 19.99 13.28
N LYS A 600 -49.98 19.18 12.49
CA LYS A 600 -49.37 18.09 11.72
C LYS A 600 -48.46 18.67 10.63
N LEU A 601 -47.27 18.09 10.47
CA LEU A 601 -46.35 18.42 9.38
C LEU A 601 -46.97 18.14 8.01
N SER A 602 -46.66 19.00 7.03
CA SER A 602 -47.02 18.78 5.63
C SER A 602 -46.26 17.59 5.02
N ALA A 603 -46.72 17.07 3.88
CA ALA A 603 -46.03 15.99 3.18
C ALA A 603 -44.60 16.37 2.77
N GLU A 604 -44.35 17.64 2.45
CA GLU A 604 -43.02 18.16 2.14
C GLU A 604 -42.14 18.23 3.39
N GLN A 605 -42.68 18.69 4.52
CA GLN A 605 -41.95 18.70 5.79
C GLN A 605 -41.58 17.29 6.26
N VAL A 606 -42.47 16.31 6.08
CA VAL A 606 -42.16 14.90 6.34
C VAL A 606 -41.07 14.39 5.39
N ARG A 607 -41.07 14.75 4.10
CA ARG A 607 -39.99 14.39 3.17
C ARG A 607 -38.63 14.95 3.61
N LEU A 608 -38.56 16.22 4.02
CA LEU A 608 -37.32 16.82 4.57
C LEU A 608 -36.83 16.07 5.81
N ALA A 609 -37.76 15.71 6.71
CA ALA A 609 -37.42 14.91 7.90
C ALA A 609 -36.82 13.56 7.53
N LEU A 610 -37.39 12.88 6.53
CA LEU A 610 -36.91 11.58 6.06
C LEU A 610 -35.54 11.66 5.39
N TYR A 611 -35.30 12.67 4.56
CA TYR A 611 -33.97 12.90 3.97
C TYR A 611 -32.92 13.11 5.05
N GLN A 612 -33.19 14.00 6.02
CA GLN A 612 -32.23 14.26 7.08
C GLN A 612 -31.98 13.02 7.94
N PHE A 613 -33.04 12.32 8.33
CA PHE A 613 -32.92 11.16 9.19
C PHE A 613 -32.20 9.99 8.50
N TYR A 614 -32.28 9.91 7.16
CA TYR A 614 -31.47 8.97 6.39
C TYR A 614 -29.96 9.24 6.55
N ASN A 615 -29.53 10.50 6.47
CA ASN A 615 -28.16 10.92 6.72
C ASN A 615 -27.81 11.03 8.24
N GLY A 616 -28.83 11.03 9.11
CA GLY A 616 -28.71 11.11 10.57
C GLY A 616 -29.31 12.39 11.15
N GLY A 617 -29.99 12.28 12.30
CA GLY A 617 -30.60 13.41 13.03
C GLY A 617 -32.00 13.81 12.54
N PHE A 618 -32.73 14.56 13.37
CA PHE A 618 -34.10 15.02 13.06
C PHE A 618 -34.08 16.43 12.48
N TYR A 619 -34.81 16.65 11.38
CA TYR A 619 -34.88 17.96 10.73
C TYR A 619 -35.76 18.96 11.51
N TRP A 620 -36.85 18.48 12.13
CA TRP A 620 -37.82 19.29 12.86
C TRP A 620 -37.82 18.97 14.35
N GLU A 621 -37.90 20.00 15.18
CA GLU A 621 -38.11 19.94 16.62
C GLU A 621 -39.35 20.75 17.00
N TRP A 622 -40.16 20.23 17.92
CA TRP A 622 -41.32 20.96 18.44
C TRP A 622 -40.90 21.91 19.56
N ASP A 623 -41.15 23.20 19.37
CA ASP A 623 -41.01 24.21 20.42
C ASP A 623 -42.37 24.49 21.05
N ASP A 624 -42.58 24.00 22.27
CA ASP A 624 -43.84 24.19 22.97
C ASP A 624 -44.01 25.59 23.57
N VAL A 625 -42.96 26.39 23.70
CA VAL A 625 -43.08 27.79 24.13
C VAL A 625 -43.56 28.63 22.95
N ALA A 626 -42.94 28.46 21.79
CA ALA A 626 -43.30 29.16 20.56
C ALA A 626 -44.54 28.57 19.86
N LYS A 627 -45.00 27.39 20.30
CA LYS A 627 -46.09 26.60 19.68
C LYS A 627 -45.87 26.40 18.17
N SER A 628 -44.62 26.10 17.79
CA SER A 628 -44.21 26.01 16.39
C SER A 628 -43.15 24.94 16.17
N TRP A 629 -43.15 24.32 14.99
CA TRP A 629 -42.04 23.48 14.52
C TRP A 629 -40.85 24.36 14.14
N LYS A 630 -39.69 24.07 14.73
CA LYS A 630 -38.42 24.72 14.41
C LYS A 630 -37.50 23.75 13.69
N LYS A 631 -36.68 24.29 12.79
CA LYS A 631 -35.59 23.52 12.18
C LYS A 631 -34.50 23.33 13.24
N TYR A 632 -34.12 22.09 13.52
CA TYR A 632 -33.20 21.76 14.62
C TYR A 632 -31.74 22.19 14.34
N GLY A 633 -31.35 22.34 13.06
CA GLY A 633 -30.01 22.79 12.68
C GLY A 633 -29.88 23.14 11.19
N ASN A 634 -28.67 23.50 10.73
CA ASN A 634 -28.44 23.77 9.31
C ASN A 634 -28.19 22.47 8.53
N PHE A 635 -29.28 21.86 8.09
CA PHE A 635 -29.29 20.55 7.44
C PHE A 635 -29.22 20.61 5.91
N ALA A 636 -28.05 20.99 5.40
CA ALA A 636 -27.80 21.13 3.96
C ALA A 636 -28.10 19.85 3.17
N TYR A 637 -27.91 18.66 3.76
CA TYR A 637 -28.22 17.38 3.10
C TYR A 637 -29.69 17.29 2.66
N ALA A 638 -30.62 17.55 3.57
CA ALA A 638 -32.05 17.43 3.29
C ALA A 638 -32.54 18.53 2.34
N ASP A 639 -32.03 19.75 2.50
CA ASP A 639 -32.35 20.88 1.62
C ASP A 639 -31.87 20.62 0.18
N ASP A 640 -30.64 20.15 0.01
CA ASP A 640 -30.11 19.76 -1.30
C ASP A 640 -30.88 18.59 -1.90
N SER A 641 -31.25 17.61 -1.08
CA SER A 641 -32.02 16.45 -1.54
C SER A 641 -33.37 16.89 -2.09
N MET A 642 -34.07 17.79 -1.39
CA MET A 642 -35.33 18.36 -1.86
C MET A 642 -35.14 19.13 -3.18
N ARG A 643 -34.07 19.92 -3.32
CA ARG A 643 -33.75 20.63 -4.55
C ARG A 643 -33.49 19.68 -5.72
N ILE A 644 -32.74 18.59 -5.49
CA ILE A 644 -32.48 17.58 -6.53
C ILE A 644 -33.78 16.86 -6.91
N GLU A 645 -34.63 16.51 -5.95
CA GLU A 645 -35.95 15.91 -6.22
C GLU A 645 -36.78 16.82 -7.14
N GLN A 646 -36.83 18.12 -6.85
CA GLN A 646 -37.54 19.11 -7.68
C GLN A 646 -36.94 19.20 -9.09
N MET A 647 -35.61 19.22 -9.21
CA MET A 647 -34.89 19.20 -10.49
C MET A 647 -35.23 17.97 -11.33
N VAL A 648 -35.24 16.78 -10.71
CA VAL A 648 -35.58 15.52 -11.37
C VAL A 648 -37.03 15.52 -11.85
N ASN A 649 -37.96 15.94 -10.99
CA ASN A 649 -39.39 16.05 -11.32
C ASN A 649 -39.66 17.08 -12.43
N ALA A 650 -38.84 18.12 -12.55
CA ALA A 650 -38.89 19.11 -13.62
C ALA A 650 -38.24 18.66 -14.94
N GLY A 651 -37.66 17.44 -14.99
CA GLY A 651 -36.94 16.94 -16.17
C GLY A 651 -35.56 17.55 -16.37
N THR A 652 -35.01 18.22 -15.35
CA THR A 652 -33.68 18.87 -15.37
C THR A 652 -32.78 18.31 -14.27
N PRO A 653 -32.51 16.98 -14.24
CA PRO A 653 -31.70 16.39 -13.19
C PRO A 653 -30.23 16.88 -13.24
N PRO A 654 -29.44 16.66 -12.17
CA PRO A 654 -28.00 16.94 -12.19
C PRO A 654 -27.26 16.32 -13.39
N ALA A 655 -26.18 16.94 -13.85
CA ALA A 655 -25.46 16.52 -15.07
C ALA A 655 -24.95 15.08 -15.02
N ASP A 656 -24.54 14.61 -13.83
CA ASP A 656 -24.08 13.25 -13.57
C ASP A 656 -25.18 12.32 -13.03
N TRP A 657 -26.46 12.72 -13.14
CA TRP A 657 -27.58 11.90 -12.69
C TRP A 657 -27.70 10.61 -13.49
N ASN A 658 -27.53 10.70 -14.80
CA ASN A 658 -27.87 9.63 -15.75
C ASN A 658 -26.82 8.53 -15.88
#